data_AF-A0A820GJI5-F1
#
_entry.id   AF-A0A820GJI5-F1
#
_cell.length_a   1.000
_cell.length_b   1.000
_cell.length_c   1.000
_cell.angle_alpha   90.00
_cell.angle_beta   90.00
_cell.angle_gamma   90.00
#
_symmetry.space_group_name_H-M   'P 1'
#
loop_
_entity.id
_entity.type
_entity.pdbx_description
1 polymer ?
#
loop_
_entity_poly.entity_id
_entity_poly.type
_entity_poly.pdbx_seq_one_letter_code
_entity_poly.pdbx_strand_id
1 'polypeptide(L)'
;MRPEIARLMKHFYDDLDDHISVKTDRPAVRGINNNVFFINHSNMETTVADGSSKRNEFEAKYVIALATYLRKQSYEPHQITILVMYLGQRQYIARETKKNKLLNGVHVMVTDNYQGEESDIIILSLVRSNNDKQIGFLKIHNRICVALSRARCGLFVIGLQLSCRQHSKEPFVADTPESFLKRPEGGCDKPCDTRLKCGHQCELMCHNYDFEHKEILCRKKCNDALSCGHLCTKRCHATTPTQHDPCRVMIDKIIKTCGHKIRFQCAREPTNADCRYPIQKCLPCGDFVDVPCCIASSLSELQRFPCPKPCNTMLTCKHKCVGTCGKCQNGRLHISCEYKCERPLICSHVCKAPCTTNCPPCLSLCETRCIHSKCKKRCGELCIPCKEPCAYKCKHLQCTRICSEPCNRGPCNEPCDQKLKCGHDCIGLCGEPCPRQCRICNKHIVQEILFGTEDEPDARFVFLPDCKHLIEVTSLDKFIETTFNNQNEDTALRFPECPRCKHNIRRCTRYMRISNRVHNLIAQVKTKILGTRSEKDLNNKRQLLIKEFERTDSNLKEISLGNKKALFNGLYDPDNYFTDDILILMTNTLSFLNEIDKLLIDGRKKLQMNIFDDLVRLPLNHIVKYLFAHPPYRNFAEQQINDIEAELLRINRLIFIETLLHSLKQQIPPQKLNPADQEGLDSMKYLVKKTSPFTSLDKQKFDSQAKKLEHLCNLSGLGITERERVSIVAALNLTKGHWYVCPKGHPYVITECGGANQESLCPECGEKIGGQNHRLVSTNRHFGLMDDSQHAAWSDEANLNMI
;
A
#
# COMPACT_ATOMS: atom_id res chain seq x y z
N MET A 1 17.37 -9.26 -31.33
CA MET A 1 18.23 -9.15 -32.53
C MET A 1 18.43 -7.69 -32.89
N ARG A 2 19.45 -7.33 -33.69
CA ARG A 2 19.62 -5.95 -34.19
C ARG A 2 18.38 -5.49 -34.99
N PRO A 3 18.05 -4.19 -34.99
CA PRO A 3 16.92 -3.66 -35.75
C PRO A 3 16.95 -4.01 -37.25
N GLU A 4 18.14 -4.06 -37.86
CA GLU A 4 18.33 -4.45 -39.26
C GLU A 4 17.82 -5.87 -39.55
N ILE A 5 18.02 -6.80 -38.61
CA ILE A 5 17.55 -8.18 -38.68
C ILE A 5 16.06 -8.25 -38.31
N ALA A 6 15.65 -7.54 -37.25
CA ALA A 6 14.27 -7.50 -36.78
C ALA A 6 13.29 -6.99 -37.85
N ARG A 7 13.72 -6.07 -38.72
CA ARG A 7 12.93 -5.60 -39.87
C ARG A 7 12.48 -6.74 -40.80
N LEU A 8 13.30 -7.77 -40.99
CA LEU A 8 12.93 -8.95 -41.78
C LEU A 8 11.82 -9.76 -41.11
N MET A 9 11.74 -9.69 -39.78
CA MET A 9 10.75 -10.42 -38.99
C MET A 9 9.38 -9.74 -38.94
N LYS A 10 9.28 -8.44 -39.25
CA LYS A 10 8.01 -7.70 -39.25
C LYS A 10 6.99 -8.21 -40.26
N HIS A 11 7.43 -8.95 -41.28
CA HIS A 11 6.50 -9.62 -42.21
C HIS A 11 5.79 -10.82 -41.55
N PHE A 12 6.40 -11.43 -40.54
CA PHE A 12 5.83 -12.56 -39.79
C PHE A 12 5.02 -12.11 -38.57
N TYR A 13 5.30 -10.91 -38.05
CA TYR A 13 4.72 -10.40 -36.81
C TYR A 13 4.29 -8.93 -36.97
N ASP A 14 2.99 -8.66 -36.90
CA ASP A 14 2.40 -7.32 -37.15
C ASP A 14 2.82 -6.28 -36.08
N ASP A 15 3.09 -6.69 -34.84
CA ASP A 15 3.37 -5.81 -33.68
C ASP A 15 4.78 -6.01 -33.08
N LEU A 16 5.81 -6.19 -33.92
CA LEU A 16 7.19 -6.38 -33.46
C LEU A 16 7.95 -5.06 -33.25
N ASP A 17 8.32 -4.79 -31.99
CA ASP A 17 9.06 -3.61 -31.56
C ASP A 17 10.48 -3.92 -31.04
N ASP A 18 11.41 -2.99 -31.29
CA ASP A 18 12.81 -3.09 -30.85
C ASP A 18 12.99 -2.45 -29.47
N HIS A 19 13.36 -3.25 -28.47
CA HIS A 19 13.73 -2.74 -27.14
C HIS A 19 15.00 -1.87 -27.20
N ILE A 20 15.11 -0.83 -26.36
CA ILE A 20 16.20 0.14 -26.45
C ILE A 20 17.59 -0.51 -26.29
N SER A 21 17.67 -1.59 -25.48
CA SER A 21 18.91 -2.35 -25.25
C SER A 21 19.47 -3.02 -26.51
N VAL A 22 18.64 -3.37 -27.51
CA VAL A 22 19.18 -3.98 -28.74
C VAL A 22 19.85 -2.96 -29.67
N LYS A 23 19.65 -1.65 -29.41
CA LYS A 23 20.31 -0.56 -30.13
C LYS A 23 21.65 -0.17 -29.51
N THR A 24 21.82 -0.44 -28.21
CA THR A 24 23.03 -0.09 -27.44
C THR A 24 23.98 -1.28 -27.25
N ASP A 25 23.44 -2.50 -27.08
CA ASP A 25 24.21 -3.65 -26.56
C ASP A 25 24.63 -4.65 -27.65
N ARG A 26 24.42 -4.32 -28.94
CA ARG A 26 24.69 -5.20 -30.08
C ARG A 26 25.68 -4.56 -31.06
N PRO A 27 26.99 -4.87 -30.97
CA PRO A 27 28.00 -4.28 -31.85
C PRO A 27 27.83 -4.72 -33.31
N ALA A 28 28.44 -3.98 -34.23
CA ALA A 28 28.56 -4.39 -35.63
C ALA A 28 29.51 -5.59 -35.78
N VAL A 29 29.29 -6.38 -36.83
CA VAL A 29 30.15 -7.53 -37.15
C VAL A 29 31.53 -7.03 -37.59
N ARG A 30 32.58 -7.43 -36.88
CA ARG A 30 33.97 -7.03 -37.16
C ARG A 30 34.42 -7.61 -38.49
N GLY A 31 35.11 -6.78 -39.27
CA GLY A 31 35.64 -7.15 -40.58
C GLY A 31 34.61 -7.18 -41.71
N ILE A 32 33.34 -6.83 -41.45
CA ILE A 32 32.30 -6.76 -42.48
C ILE A 32 31.50 -5.46 -42.32
N ASN A 33 31.32 -4.73 -43.42
CA ASN A 33 30.66 -3.41 -43.38
C ASN A 33 29.15 -3.48 -43.10
N ASN A 34 28.50 -4.60 -43.45
CA ASN A 34 27.07 -4.82 -43.28
C ASN A 34 26.79 -6.02 -42.37
N ASN A 35 25.84 -5.86 -41.45
CA ASN A 35 25.48 -6.93 -40.51
C ASN A 35 24.44 -7.90 -41.09
N VAL A 36 23.82 -7.55 -42.21
CA VAL A 36 22.89 -8.43 -42.95
C VAL A 36 23.30 -8.47 -44.40
N PHE A 37 23.48 -9.66 -44.96
CA PHE A 37 23.85 -9.83 -46.36
C PHE A 37 23.19 -11.07 -46.98
N PHE A 38 22.74 -10.94 -48.23
CA PHE A 38 22.17 -12.04 -49.01
C PHE A 38 23.03 -12.25 -50.26
N ILE A 39 23.45 -13.49 -50.47
CA ILE A 39 24.35 -13.88 -51.56
C ILE A 39 23.59 -14.79 -52.50
N ASN A 40 23.41 -14.34 -53.73
CA ASN A 40 22.81 -15.13 -54.78
C ASN A 40 23.89 -15.85 -55.62
N HIS A 41 23.57 -17.03 -56.13
CA HIS A 41 24.39 -17.76 -57.11
C HIS A 41 23.51 -18.70 -57.95
N SER A 42 24.03 -19.10 -59.11
CA SER A 42 23.38 -20.05 -60.02
C SER A 42 24.00 -21.46 -59.96
N ASN A 43 24.94 -21.73 -59.04
CA ASN A 43 25.57 -23.04 -58.91
C ASN A 43 24.56 -24.12 -58.49
N MET A 44 24.51 -25.20 -59.26
CA MET A 44 23.49 -26.25 -59.15
C MET A 44 23.70 -27.16 -57.93
N GLU A 45 22.59 -27.62 -57.35
CA GLU A 45 22.59 -28.58 -56.24
C GLU A 45 22.92 -30.01 -56.72
N THR A 46 23.52 -30.81 -55.84
CA THR A 46 23.76 -32.24 -56.05
C THR A 46 22.85 -33.06 -55.13
N THR A 47 22.32 -34.18 -55.64
CA THR A 47 21.54 -35.13 -54.85
C THR A 47 22.47 -36.16 -54.21
N VAL A 48 22.32 -36.44 -52.92
CA VAL A 48 23.12 -37.44 -52.20
C VAL A 48 22.50 -38.84 -52.39
N ALA A 49 23.29 -39.91 -52.28
CA ALA A 49 22.92 -41.30 -52.61
C ALA A 49 21.60 -41.82 -51.99
N ASP A 50 21.18 -41.31 -50.82
CA ASP A 50 19.91 -41.67 -50.16
C ASP A 50 18.65 -41.01 -50.80
N GLY A 51 18.79 -40.29 -51.91
CA GLY A 51 17.70 -39.74 -52.73
C GLY A 51 16.90 -38.57 -52.12
N SER A 52 16.84 -38.47 -50.80
CA SER A 52 15.95 -37.56 -50.05
C SER A 52 16.59 -36.23 -49.62
N SER A 53 17.92 -36.13 -49.60
CA SER A 53 18.63 -34.91 -49.18
C SER A 53 19.45 -34.27 -50.30
N LYS A 54 19.50 -32.94 -50.29
CA LYS A 54 20.26 -32.11 -51.23
C LYS A 54 21.50 -31.50 -50.58
N ARG A 55 22.50 -31.19 -51.39
CA ARG A 55 23.69 -30.42 -50.99
C ARG A 55 24.12 -29.47 -52.10
N ASN A 56 24.79 -28.37 -51.73
CA ASN A 56 25.36 -27.41 -52.66
C ASN A 56 26.80 -27.14 -52.24
N GLU A 57 27.75 -27.62 -53.05
CA GLU A 57 29.18 -27.54 -52.73
C GLU A 57 29.71 -26.10 -52.80
N PHE A 58 29.14 -25.27 -53.67
CA PHE A 58 29.50 -23.85 -53.75
C PHE A 58 29.11 -23.13 -52.47
N GLU A 59 27.87 -23.28 -52.02
CA GLU A 59 27.41 -22.69 -50.75
C GLU A 59 28.24 -23.19 -49.58
N ALA A 60 28.53 -24.49 -49.52
CA ALA A 60 29.31 -25.08 -48.45
C ALA A 60 30.72 -24.46 -48.38
N LYS A 61 31.42 -24.35 -49.51
CA LYS A 61 32.74 -23.71 -49.58
C LYS A 61 32.69 -22.26 -49.16
N TYR A 62 31.67 -21.53 -49.60
CA TYR A 62 31.49 -20.12 -49.26
C TYR A 62 31.26 -19.91 -47.77
N VAL A 63 30.33 -20.67 -47.19
CA VAL A 63 29.99 -20.61 -45.76
C VAL A 63 31.20 -20.94 -44.89
N ILE A 64 31.97 -21.97 -45.26
CA ILE A 64 33.20 -22.36 -44.55
C ILE A 64 34.25 -21.26 -44.64
N ALA A 65 34.45 -20.66 -45.82
CA ALA A 65 35.38 -19.56 -46.00
C ALA A 65 34.98 -18.34 -45.16
N LEU A 66 33.70 -17.97 -45.16
CA LEU A 66 33.17 -16.85 -44.37
C LEU A 66 33.29 -17.09 -42.87
N ALA A 67 32.94 -18.29 -42.39
CA ALA A 67 33.14 -18.68 -40.99
C ALA A 67 34.62 -18.62 -40.60
N THR A 68 35.52 -19.05 -41.49
CA THR A 68 36.97 -19.01 -41.26
C THR A 68 37.47 -17.57 -41.17
N TYR A 69 36.96 -16.70 -42.04
CA TYR A 69 37.27 -15.28 -42.02
C TYR A 69 36.83 -14.63 -40.71
N LEU A 70 35.61 -14.88 -40.26
CA LEU A 70 35.09 -14.35 -38.99
C LEU A 70 35.90 -14.85 -37.78
N ARG A 71 36.31 -16.13 -37.77
CA ARG A 71 37.21 -16.65 -36.74
C ARG A 71 38.55 -15.92 -36.69
N LYS A 72 39.06 -15.44 -37.83
CA LYS A 72 40.27 -14.59 -37.88
C LYS A 72 40.06 -13.16 -37.36
N GLN A 73 38.81 -12.70 -37.24
CA GLN A 73 38.44 -11.40 -36.65
C GLN A 73 38.20 -11.49 -35.12
N SER A 74 38.71 -12.54 -34.48
CA SER A 74 38.62 -12.78 -33.03
C SER A 74 37.20 -13.01 -32.51
N TYR A 75 36.32 -13.61 -33.31
CA TYR A 75 35.05 -14.16 -32.84
C TYR A 75 35.23 -15.55 -32.27
N GLU A 76 34.67 -15.87 -31.10
CA GLU A 76 34.74 -17.22 -30.52
C GLU A 76 33.87 -18.23 -31.29
N PRO A 77 34.20 -19.55 -31.29
CA PRO A 77 33.50 -20.53 -32.11
C PRO A 77 32.00 -20.61 -31.79
N HIS A 78 31.65 -20.51 -30.50
CA HIS A 78 30.27 -20.55 -30.04
C HIS A 78 29.44 -19.31 -30.42
N GLN A 79 30.09 -18.23 -30.87
CA GLN A 79 29.39 -17.02 -31.34
C GLN A 79 28.90 -17.15 -32.78
N ILE A 80 29.43 -18.12 -33.53
CA ILE A 80 29.13 -18.34 -34.95
C ILE A 80 28.39 -19.66 -35.08
N THR A 81 27.21 -19.61 -35.69
CA THR A 81 26.45 -20.81 -36.05
C THR A 81 26.16 -20.84 -37.54
N ILE A 82 26.49 -21.95 -38.18
CA ILE A 82 26.13 -22.27 -39.56
C ILE A 82 24.80 -23.02 -39.53
N LEU A 83 23.76 -22.40 -40.08
CA LEU A 83 22.45 -23.00 -40.24
C LEU A 83 22.25 -23.48 -41.67
N VAL A 84 21.69 -24.68 -41.81
CA VAL A 84 21.39 -25.28 -43.11
C VAL A 84 19.99 -25.86 -43.15
N MET A 85 19.39 -25.87 -44.33
CA MET A 85 18.03 -26.42 -44.52
C MET A 85 17.99 -27.93 -44.71
N TYR A 86 19.11 -28.55 -45.10
CA TYR A 86 19.16 -29.95 -45.51
C TYR A 86 20.23 -30.72 -44.74
N LEU A 87 19.89 -31.93 -44.30
CA LEU A 87 20.78 -32.79 -43.52
C LEU A 87 22.06 -33.17 -44.28
N GLY A 88 21.95 -33.43 -45.58
CA GLY A 88 23.08 -33.74 -46.46
C GLY A 88 24.07 -32.57 -46.57
N GLN A 89 23.58 -31.33 -46.61
CA GLN A 89 24.43 -30.14 -46.53
C GLN A 89 25.12 -30.04 -45.16
N ARG A 90 24.40 -30.32 -44.07
CA ARG A 90 24.97 -30.32 -42.71
C ARG A 90 26.12 -31.31 -42.61
N GLN A 91 25.91 -32.54 -43.07
CA GLN A 91 26.91 -33.60 -43.02
C GLN A 91 28.14 -33.24 -43.85
N TYR A 92 27.95 -32.65 -45.03
CA TYR A 92 29.04 -32.20 -45.88
C TYR A 92 29.86 -31.09 -45.23
N ILE A 93 29.20 -30.01 -44.77
CA ILE A 93 29.88 -28.89 -44.10
C ILE A 93 30.57 -29.38 -42.82
N ALA A 94 29.92 -30.20 -41.99
CA ALA A 94 30.52 -30.72 -40.76
C ALA A 94 31.76 -31.61 -40.99
N ARG A 95 31.86 -32.30 -42.13
CA ARG A 95 33.07 -33.04 -42.51
C ARG A 95 34.20 -32.10 -42.93
N GLU A 96 33.88 -31.06 -43.71
CA GLU A 96 34.88 -30.11 -44.19
C GLU A 96 35.35 -29.14 -43.09
N THR A 97 34.48 -28.72 -42.16
CA THR A 97 34.89 -27.87 -41.03
C THR A 97 35.83 -28.59 -40.07
N LYS A 98 35.69 -29.92 -39.88
CA LYS A 98 36.62 -30.73 -39.07
C LYS A 98 38.05 -30.75 -39.61
N LYS A 99 38.23 -30.54 -40.91
CA LYS A 99 39.57 -30.44 -41.54
C LYS A 99 40.25 -29.10 -41.24
N ASN A 100 39.49 -28.08 -40.84
CA ASN A 100 39.98 -26.74 -40.57
C ASN A 100 40.00 -26.47 -39.05
N LYS A 101 41.19 -26.51 -38.45
CA LYS A 101 41.38 -26.31 -36.99
C LYS A 101 40.76 -25.00 -36.47
N LEU A 102 40.67 -23.95 -37.29
CA LEU A 102 40.09 -22.66 -36.89
C LEU A 102 38.57 -22.72 -36.66
N LEU A 103 37.89 -23.69 -37.26
CA LEU A 103 36.44 -23.88 -37.17
C LEU A 103 36.03 -24.91 -36.11
N ASN A 104 36.98 -25.47 -35.35
CA ASN A 104 36.67 -26.37 -34.26
C ASN A 104 35.81 -25.65 -33.21
N GLY A 105 34.64 -26.22 -32.92
CA GLY A 105 33.64 -25.66 -31.99
C GLY A 105 32.59 -24.75 -32.63
N VAL A 106 32.67 -24.45 -33.94
CA VAL A 106 31.60 -23.73 -34.64
C VAL A 106 30.40 -24.67 -34.83
N HIS A 107 29.21 -24.22 -34.45
CA HIS A 107 28.00 -25.05 -34.54
C HIS A 107 27.51 -25.15 -35.99
N VAL A 108 27.24 -26.37 -36.46
CA VAL A 108 26.64 -26.64 -37.79
C VAL A 108 25.36 -27.44 -37.59
N MET A 109 24.20 -26.78 -37.73
CA MET A 109 22.90 -27.35 -37.37
C MET A 109 21.88 -27.23 -38.50
N VAL A 110 20.92 -28.17 -38.52
CA VAL A 110 19.72 -28.05 -39.35
C VAL A 110 18.70 -27.18 -38.62
N THR A 111 18.02 -26.30 -39.34
CA THR A 111 17.11 -25.31 -38.76
C THR A 111 16.01 -25.89 -37.87
N ASP A 112 15.45 -27.05 -38.21
CA ASP A 112 14.42 -27.72 -37.40
C ASP A 112 14.90 -28.03 -35.98
N ASN A 113 16.19 -28.32 -35.81
CA ASN A 113 16.79 -28.68 -34.53
C ASN A 113 17.32 -27.46 -33.75
N TYR A 114 17.21 -26.26 -34.31
CA TYR A 114 17.75 -25.02 -33.74
C TYR A 114 16.65 -24.08 -33.21
N GLN A 115 15.45 -24.62 -32.98
CA GLN A 115 14.31 -23.87 -32.51
C GLN A 115 14.46 -23.52 -31.02
N GLY A 116 14.46 -22.23 -30.70
CA GLY A 116 14.61 -21.72 -29.33
C GLY A 116 16.04 -21.28 -28.98
N GLU A 117 17.02 -21.62 -29.81
CA GLU A 117 18.40 -21.17 -29.67
C GLU A 117 18.66 -19.85 -30.43
N GLU A 118 19.70 -19.13 -30.04
CA GLU A 118 20.19 -17.91 -30.69
C GLU A 118 21.72 -17.86 -30.72
N SER A 119 22.29 -17.21 -31.74
CA SER A 119 23.74 -16.95 -31.84
C SER A 119 24.01 -15.50 -32.22
N ASP A 120 25.20 -15.02 -31.90
CA ASP A 120 25.62 -13.67 -32.26
C ASP A 120 25.67 -13.52 -33.78
N ILE A 121 26.25 -14.49 -34.49
CA ILE A 121 26.34 -14.51 -35.95
C ILE A 121 25.74 -15.81 -36.50
N ILE A 122 24.82 -15.68 -37.45
CA ILE A 122 24.27 -16.79 -38.22
C ILE A 122 24.73 -16.71 -39.67
N ILE A 123 25.25 -17.81 -40.19
CA ILE A 123 25.50 -18.01 -41.62
C ILE A 123 24.54 -19.09 -42.13
N LEU A 124 23.60 -18.71 -43.00
CA LEU A 124 22.50 -19.53 -43.47
C LEU A 124 22.72 -19.99 -44.91
N SER A 125 22.75 -21.30 -45.16
CA SER A 125 22.80 -21.90 -46.50
C SER A 125 21.45 -22.53 -46.88
N LEU A 126 20.88 -22.05 -47.99
CA LEU A 126 19.55 -22.45 -48.48
C LEU A 126 19.60 -23.69 -49.38
N VAL A 127 20.76 -24.01 -49.96
CA VAL A 127 21.11 -25.22 -50.71
C VAL A 127 20.43 -25.36 -52.07
N ARG A 128 19.19 -24.87 -52.22
CA ARG A 128 18.36 -25.15 -53.38
C ARG A 128 18.70 -24.29 -54.58
N SER A 129 19.13 -24.95 -55.65
CA SER A 129 19.44 -24.36 -56.95
C SER A 129 19.29 -25.44 -58.01
N ASN A 130 18.19 -25.39 -58.77
CA ASN A 130 17.84 -26.40 -59.78
C ASN A 130 17.07 -25.79 -60.95
N ASN A 131 17.14 -26.44 -62.12
CA ASN A 131 16.51 -25.98 -63.36
C ASN A 131 14.98 -26.00 -63.28
N ASP A 132 14.41 -26.87 -62.46
CA ASP A 132 12.96 -27.02 -62.25
C ASP A 132 12.37 -25.95 -61.30
N LYS A 133 13.21 -25.01 -60.82
CA LYS A 133 12.84 -23.91 -59.89
C LYS A 133 12.11 -24.39 -58.63
N GLN A 134 12.43 -25.58 -58.15
CA GLN A 134 11.85 -26.17 -56.94
C GLN A 134 12.61 -25.71 -55.70
N ILE A 135 11.90 -25.04 -54.79
CA ILE A 135 12.46 -24.49 -53.55
C ILE A 135 12.34 -25.44 -52.33
N GLY A 136 11.62 -26.57 -52.46
CA GLY A 136 11.53 -27.60 -51.41
C GLY A 136 11.03 -27.08 -50.06
N PHE A 137 11.73 -27.44 -48.98
CA PHE A 137 11.37 -27.09 -47.59
C PHE A 137 11.33 -25.58 -47.30
N LEU A 138 11.84 -24.73 -48.21
CA LEU A 138 11.69 -23.28 -48.14
C LEU A 138 10.24 -22.82 -48.32
N LYS A 139 9.32 -23.68 -48.79
CA LYS A 139 7.89 -23.35 -48.85
C LYS A 139 7.22 -23.24 -47.47
N ILE A 140 7.85 -23.80 -46.43
CA ILE A 140 7.25 -23.86 -45.09
C ILE A 140 7.59 -22.56 -44.35
N HIS A 141 6.60 -21.67 -44.26
CA HIS A 141 6.72 -20.33 -43.69
C HIS A 141 7.37 -20.32 -42.29
N ASN A 142 6.99 -21.27 -41.44
CA ASN A 142 7.54 -21.40 -40.08
C ASN A 142 9.04 -21.72 -40.06
N ARG A 143 9.56 -22.47 -41.05
CA ARG A 143 10.99 -22.81 -41.11
C ARG A 143 11.85 -21.63 -41.52
N ILE A 144 11.36 -20.80 -42.44
CA ILE A 144 12.03 -19.55 -42.82
C ILE A 144 12.00 -18.56 -41.65
N CYS A 145 10.86 -18.41 -41.00
CA CYS A 145 10.74 -17.58 -39.80
C CYS A 145 11.76 -17.98 -38.74
N VAL A 146 11.88 -19.29 -38.47
CA VAL A 146 12.88 -19.81 -37.53
C VAL A 146 14.29 -19.51 -38.03
N ALA A 147 14.62 -19.70 -39.31
CA ALA A 147 15.98 -19.49 -39.82
C ALA A 147 16.46 -18.03 -39.72
N LEU A 148 15.58 -17.07 -40.03
CA LEU A 148 15.91 -15.64 -40.07
C LEU A 148 15.95 -15.00 -38.66
N SER A 149 15.29 -15.60 -37.67
CA SER A 149 15.13 -15.02 -36.34
C SER A 149 16.26 -15.35 -35.35
N ARG A 150 17.28 -16.12 -35.74
CA ARG A 150 18.28 -16.69 -34.78
C ARG A 150 19.50 -15.80 -34.56
N ALA A 151 19.72 -14.82 -35.43
CA ALA A 151 20.87 -13.95 -35.38
C ALA A 151 20.64 -12.78 -34.42
N ARG A 152 21.57 -12.56 -33.49
CA ARG A 152 21.51 -11.40 -32.58
C ARG A 152 22.20 -10.19 -33.17
N CYS A 153 23.38 -10.38 -33.77
CA CYS A 153 24.27 -9.32 -34.25
C CYS A 153 24.46 -9.36 -35.78
N GLY A 154 24.58 -10.53 -36.41
CA GLY A 154 24.79 -10.62 -37.85
C GLY A 154 24.13 -11.82 -38.54
N LEU A 155 23.56 -11.61 -39.73
CA LEU A 155 22.87 -12.61 -40.53
C LEU A 155 23.38 -12.62 -41.99
N PHE A 156 23.98 -13.72 -42.41
CA PHE A 156 24.53 -13.88 -43.76
C PHE A 156 23.86 -15.06 -44.47
N VAL A 157 23.07 -14.82 -45.51
CA VAL A 157 22.25 -15.84 -46.19
C VAL A 157 22.80 -16.11 -47.59
N ILE A 158 22.96 -17.39 -47.97
CA ILE A 158 23.47 -17.82 -49.27
C ILE A 158 22.41 -18.68 -49.98
N GLY A 159 22.09 -18.34 -51.24
CA GLY A 159 21.32 -19.18 -52.16
C GLY A 159 19.89 -18.72 -52.51
N LEU A 160 19.59 -17.40 -52.50
CA LEU A 160 18.24 -16.90 -52.82
C LEU A 160 18.09 -16.50 -54.30
N GLN A 161 17.46 -17.36 -55.12
CA GLN A 161 17.08 -17.02 -56.49
C GLN A 161 15.62 -16.53 -56.56
N LEU A 162 15.43 -15.22 -56.75
CA LEU A 162 14.10 -14.62 -56.93
C LEU A 162 13.68 -14.72 -58.42
N SER A 163 12.47 -15.21 -58.69
CA SER A 163 11.93 -15.24 -60.04
C SER A 163 10.43 -14.92 -60.02
N CYS A 164 10.00 -14.12 -60.99
CA CYS A 164 8.59 -13.85 -61.22
C CYS A 164 8.02 -14.93 -62.14
N ARG A 165 6.82 -15.43 -61.85
CA ARG A 165 6.10 -16.33 -62.77
C ARG A 165 4.97 -15.62 -63.54
N GLN A 166 4.50 -14.48 -63.02
CA GLN A 166 3.29 -13.80 -63.49
C GLN A 166 3.58 -12.60 -64.39
N HIS A 167 4.60 -11.81 -64.11
CA HIS A 167 4.92 -10.56 -64.81
C HIS A 167 6.15 -10.61 -65.73
N SER A 168 7.14 -11.48 -65.50
CA SER A 168 8.30 -11.65 -66.41
C SER A 168 9.02 -12.98 -66.21
N LYS A 169 9.57 -13.61 -67.27
CA LYS A 169 10.18 -14.97 -67.24
C LYS A 169 11.66 -15.02 -66.87
N GLU A 170 12.37 -13.90 -66.84
CA GLU A 170 13.80 -13.87 -66.52
C GLU A 170 14.06 -13.83 -64.99
N PRO A 171 15.00 -14.63 -64.47
CA PRO A 171 15.41 -14.56 -63.07
C PRO A 171 16.11 -13.22 -62.81
N PHE A 172 15.71 -12.51 -61.75
CA PHE A 172 16.31 -11.23 -61.38
C PHE A 172 17.17 -11.38 -60.12
N VAL A 173 18.29 -10.65 -60.09
CA VAL A 173 19.24 -10.68 -58.97
C VAL A 173 18.85 -9.57 -57.98
N ALA A 174 18.65 -9.94 -56.71
CA ALA A 174 18.62 -8.97 -55.61
C ALA A 174 19.97 -9.06 -54.89
N ASP A 175 20.88 -8.17 -55.28
CA ASP A 175 22.26 -8.08 -54.79
C ASP A 175 22.44 -7.08 -53.64
N THR A 176 21.44 -6.22 -53.37
CA THR A 176 21.46 -5.26 -52.28
C THR A 176 20.24 -5.36 -51.33
N PRO A 177 20.38 -4.94 -50.06
CA PRO A 177 19.27 -4.83 -49.11
C PRO A 177 18.11 -3.95 -49.63
N GLU A 178 18.40 -2.87 -50.37
CA GLU A 178 17.37 -2.02 -50.96
C GLU A 178 16.58 -2.73 -52.07
N SER A 179 17.23 -3.63 -52.83
CA SER A 179 16.55 -4.43 -53.85
C SER A 179 15.57 -5.45 -53.25
N PHE A 180 15.80 -5.90 -52.02
CA PHE A 180 14.90 -6.81 -51.31
C PHE A 180 13.70 -6.06 -50.71
N LEU A 181 13.91 -4.84 -50.20
CA LEU A 181 12.83 -3.98 -49.68
C LEU A 181 11.79 -3.61 -50.74
N LYS A 182 12.18 -3.59 -52.02
CA LYS A 182 11.25 -3.39 -53.16
C LYS A 182 10.43 -4.64 -53.50
N ARG A 183 10.77 -5.80 -52.93
CA ARG A 183 10.21 -7.12 -53.29
C ARG A 183 9.90 -7.96 -52.04
N PRO A 184 9.12 -7.44 -51.08
CA PRO A 184 8.92 -8.06 -49.78
C PRO A 184 8.26 -9.44 -49.84
N GLU A 185 7.47 -9.70 -50.89
CA GLU A 185 6.65 -10.92 -51.03
C GLU A 185 7.34 -11.99 -51.92
N GLY A 186 8.62 -11.82 -52.26
CA GLY A 186 9.43 -12.83 -52.96
C GLY A 186 9.16 -13.00 -54.47
N GLY A 187 8.25 -12.23 -55.07
CA GLY A 187 8.10 -12.07 -56.52
C GLY A 187 8.69 -10.74 -57.03
N CYS A 188 8.20 -10.23 -58.16
CA CYS A 188 8.73 -8.98 -58.73
C CYS A 188 8.29 -7.73 -57.97
N ASP A 189 8.79 -6.58 -58.40
CA ASP A 189 8.49 -5.25 -57.84
C ASP A 189 7.20 -4.62 -58.38
N LYS A 190 6.30 -5.41 -58.99
CA LYS A 190 4.96 -4.98 -59.42
C LYS A 190 3.89 -5.48 -58.43
N PRO A 191 2.77 -4.75 -58.28
CA PRO A 191 1.62 -5.22 -57.50
C PRO A 191 1.02 -6.49 -58.11
N CYS A 192 0.37 -7.32 -57.28
CA CYS A 192 -0.38 -8.47 -57.77
C CYS A 192 -1.67 -8.02 -58.50
N ASP A 193 -1.91 -8.56 -59.68
CA ASP A 193 -3.08 -8.20 -60.52
C ASP A 193 -4.30 -9.12 -60.29
N THR A 194 -4.17 -10.12 -59.42
CA THR A 194 -5.21 -11.13 -59.19
C THR A 194 -6.30 -10.60 -58.25
N ARG A 195 -7.57 -10.90 -58.56
CA ARG A 195 -8.72 -10.61 -57.69
C ARG A 195 -9.00 -11.78 -56.75
N LEU A 196 -9.18 -11.48 -55.46
CA LEU A 196 -9.55 -12.45 -54.42
C LEU A 196 -11.01 -12.89 -54.58
N LYS A 197 -11.40 -13.98 -53.91
CA LYS A 197 -12.80 -14.49 -53.91
C LYS A 197 -13.85 -13.47 -53.47
N CYS A 198 -13.47 -12.50 -52.66
CA CYS A 198 -14.34 -11.38 -52.23
C CYS A 198 -14.47 -10.25 -53.28
N GLY A 199 -13.91 -10.41 -54.49
CA GLY A 199 -13.95 -9.42 -55.57
C GLY A 199 -12.90 -8.30 -55.48
N HIS A 200 -12.26 -8.12 -54.31
CA HIS A 200 -11.19 -7.15 -54.10
C HIS A 200 -9.87 -7.59 -54.76
N GLN A 201 -9.14 -6.63 -55.35
CA GLN A 201 -7.76 -6.85 -55.83
C GLN A 201 -6.80 -7.13 -54.67
N CYS A 202 -5.90 -8.10 -54.86
CA CYS A 202 -4.81 -8.41 -53.93
C CYS A 202 -3.95 -7.16 -53.65
N GLU A 203 -3.66 -6.87 -52.38
CA GLU A 203 -2.85 -5.70 -51.97
C GLU A 203 -1.36 -6.02 -51.85
N LEU A 204 -0.99 -7.29 -52.02
CA LEU A 204 0.39 -7.74 -51.95
C LEU A 204 1.14 -7.40 -53.24
N MET A 205 2.44 -7.19 -53.12
CA MET A 205 3.33 -7.20 -54.28
C MET A 205 3.34 -8.62 -54.88
N CYS A 206 3.76 -8.73 -56.14
CA CYS A 206 3.89 -10.00 -56.82
C CYS A 206 4.60 -11.01 -55.90
N HIS A 207 3.96 -12.15 -55.69
CA HIS A 207 4.41 -13.20 -54.77
C HIS A 207 4.46 -14.55 -55.50
N ASN A 208 5.26 -15.46 -54.96
CA ASN A 208 5.53 -16.78 -55.58
C ASN A 208 4.95 -17.96 -54.78
N TYR A 209 4.20 -17.67 -53.72
CA TYR A 209 3.39 -18.58 -52.94
C TYR A 209 1.90 -18.33 -53.22
N ASP A 210 1.03 -19.34 -53.06
CA ASP A 210 -0.43 -19.22 -53.24
C ASP A 210 -0.89 -18.54 -54.55
N PHE A 211 -0.49 -19.08 -55.69
CA PHE A 211 -0.82 -18.53 -57.02
C PHE A 211 -2.33 -18.38 -57.26
N GLU A 212 -3.12 -19.31 -56.75
CA GLU A 212 -4.57 -19.34 -56.90
C GLU A 212 -5.29 -18.47 -55.85
N HIS A 213 -4.54 -17.78 -54.96
CA HIS A 213 -5.07 -16.93 -53.90
C HIS A 213 -6.15 -17.64 -53.07
N LYS A 214 -5.88 -18.91 -52.73
CA LYS A 214 -6.77 -19.76 -51.94
C LYS A 214 -6.64 -19.45 -50.44
N GLU A 215 -5.46 -19.05 -50.01
CA GLU A 215 -5.09 -18.80 -48.60
C GLU A 215 -4.91 -17.30 -48.29
N ILE A 216 -4.62 -16.46 -49.30
CA ILE A 216 -4.45 -15.01 -49.12
C ILE A 216 -5.78 -14.34 -48.72
N LEU A 217 -5.74 -13.66 -47.57
CA LEU A 217 -6.88 -13.00 -46.95
C LEU A 217 -6.94 -11.50 -47.29
N CYS A 218 -8.13 -11.02 -47.67
CA CYS A 218 -8.36 -9.62 -48.03
C CYS A 218 -8.29 -8.68 -46.82
N ARG A 219 -7.33 -7.74 -46.80
CA ARG A 219 -7.14 -6.76 -45.71
C ARG A 219 -7.93 -5.45 -45.90
N LYS A 220 -8.58 -5.24 -47.05
CA LYS A 220 -9.45 -4.07 -47.29
C LYS A 220 -10.60 -3.99 -46.31
N LYS A 221 -11.04 -2.78 -46.00
CA LYS A 221 -12.29 -2.55 -45.27
C LYS A 221 -13.44 -3.13 -46.10
N CYS A 222 -14.31 -3.90 -45.45
CA CYS A 222 -15.47 -4.50 -46.09
C CYS A 222 -16.37 -3.40 -46.70
N ASN A 223 -16.71 -2.37 -45.93
CA ASN A 223 -17.56 -1.25 -46.35
C ASN A 223 -18.96 -1.67 -46.89
N ASP A 224 -19.36 -2.93 -46.76
CA ASP A 224 -20.72 -3.35 -47.10
C ASP A 224 -21.73 -2.78 -46.10
N ALA A 225 -22.95 -2.52 -46.58
CA ALA A 225 -24.03 -2.02 -45.75
C ALA A 225 -24.55 -3.14 -44.82
N LEU A 226 -24.45 -2.90 -43.50
CA LEU A 226 -25.10 -3.73 -42.49
C LEU A 226 -26.62 -3.55 -42.55
N SER A 227 -27.37 -4.48 -41.95
CA SER A 227 -28.84 -4.41 -41.88
C SER A 227 -29.39 -3.15 -41.22
N CYS A 228 -28.60 -2.48 -40.38
CA CYS A 228 -28.93 -1.19 -39.78
C CYS A 228 -28.56 0.04 -40.64
N GLY A 229 -28.13 -0.16 -41.89
CA GLY A 229 -27.72 0.90 -42.83
C GLY A 229 -26.32 1.48 -42.61
N HIS A 230 -25.57 1.03 -41.60
CA HIS A 230 -24.19 1.48 -41.34
C HIS A 230 -23.18 0.62 -42.12
N LEU A 231 -22.06 1.22 -42.52
CA LEU A 231 -21.00 0.50 -43.24
C LEU A 231 -20.19 -0.39 -42.30
N CYS A 232 -19.87 -1.61 -42.75
CA CYS A 232 -19.02 -2.52 -42.01
C CYS A 232 -17.58 -1.96 -41.91
N THR A 233 -17.12 -1.72 -40.69
CA THR A 233 -15.77 -1.17 -40.42
C THR A 233 -14.69 -2.24 -40.28
N LYS A 234 -15.02 -3.52 -40.44
CA LYS A 234 -14.06 -4.64 -40.33
C LYS A 234 -13.30 -4.88 -41.63
N ARG A 235 -12.18 -5.61 -41.51
CA ARG A 235 -11.44 -6.15 -42.66
C ARG A 235 -12.27 -7.25 -43.33
N CYS A 236 -12.28 -7.27 -44.66
CA CYS A 236 -13.12 -8.13 -45.47
C CYS A 236 -12.93 -9.64 -45.18
N HIS A 237 -11.71 -10.10 -44.88
CA HIS A 237 -11.48 -11.50 -44.48
C HIS A 237 -12.02 -11.88 -43.09
N ALA A 238 -12.25 -10.89 -42.22
CA ALA A 238 -12.77 -11.10 -40.86
C ALA A 238 -14.31 -11.15 -40.83
N THR A 239 -14.93 -11.13 -42.01
CA THR A 239 -16.37 -11.23 -42.23
C THR A 239 -16.61 -12.29 -43.30
N THR A 240 -17.50 -13.25 -43.07
CA THR A 240 -17.92 -14.15 -44.16
C THR A 240 -18.87 -13.40 -45.09
N PRO A 241 -18.96 -13.76 -46.38
CA PRO A 241 -19.88 -13.11 -47.33
C PRO A 241 -21.36 -13.15 -46.92
N THR A 242 -21.72 -13.94 -45.91
CA THR A 242 -23.11 -14.18 -45.48
C THR A 242 -23.38 -13.88 -44.01
N GLN A 243 -22.37 -13.49 -43.20
CA GLN A 243 -22.58 -13.09 -41.79
C GLN A 243 -21.66 -11.94 -41.40
N HIS A 244 -22.23 -10.74 -41.30
CA HIS A 244 -21.59 -9.59 -40.65
C HIS A 244 -21.90 -9.57 -39.15
N ASP A 245 -20.90 -9.17 -38.37
CA ASP A 245 -21.08 -8.91 -36.94
C ASP A 245 -22.08 -7.78 -36.65
N PRO A 246 -22.69 -7.76 -35.44
CA PRO A 246 -23.56 -6.67 -35.01
C PRO A 246 -22.86 -5.30 -35.06
N CYS A 247 -23.60 -4.28 -35.51
CA CYS A 247 -23.09 -2.92 -35.65
C CYS A 247 -22.61 -2.31 -34.32
N ARG A 248 -21.36 -1.83 -34.32
CA ARG A 248 -20.70 -1.20 -33.16
C ARG A 248 -20.63 0.33 -33.25
N VAL A 249 -21.22 0.93 -34.28
CA VAL A 249 -21.27 2.39 -34.43
C VAL A 249 -21.99 2.99 -33.22
N MET A 250 -21.39 4.02 -32.62
CA MET A 250 -21.97 4.74 -31.49
C MET A 250 -22.98 5.76 -32.00
N ILE A 251 -24.25 5.54 -31.69
CA ILE A 251 -25.34 6.45 -32.03
C ILE A 251 -26.00 6.98 -30.76
N ASP A 252 -26.73 8.08 -30.92
CA ASP A 252 -27.55 8.62 -29.84
C ASP A 252 -28.80 7.75 -29.67
N LYS A 253 -29.00 7.19 -28.47
CA LYS A 253 -30.19 6.44 -28.09
C LYS A 253 -30.82 7.03 -26.83
N ILE A 254 -32.14 6.93 -26.71
CA ILE A 254 -32.89 7.30 -25.51
C ILE A 254 -33.17 6.03 -24.72
N ILE A 255 -32.79 6.01 -23.44
CA ILE A 255 -33.09 4.89 -22.54
C ILE A 255 -34.57 4.92 -22.19
N LYS A 256 -35.34 3.91 -22.59
CA LYS A 256 -36.81 3.89 -22.44
C LYS A 256 -37.28 4.05 -20.99
N THR A 257 -36.52 3.53 -20.04
CA THR A 257 -36.89 3.51 -18.61
C THR A 257 -36.63 4.81 -17.87
N CYS A 258 -35.66 5.62 -18.27
CA CYS A 258 -35.36 6.90 -17.60
C CYS A 258 -35.44 8.14 -18.51
N GLY A 259 -35.67 7.96 -19.82
CA GLY A 259 -35.81 9.05 -20.78
C GLY A 259 -34.50 9.77 -21.15
N HIS A 260 -33.35 9.36 -20.62
CA HIS A 260 -32.08 10.04 -20.87
C HIS A 260 -31.45 9.61 -22.20
N LYS A 261 -30.91 10.61 -22.92
CA LYS A 261 -30.18 10.43 -24.18
C LYS A 261 -28.71 10.08 -23.88
N ILE A 262 -28.23 8.96 -24.41
CA ILE A 262 -26.84 8.51 -24.26
C ILE A 262 -26.23 8.11 -25.61
N ARG A 263 -24.90 8.16 -25.73
CA ARG A 263 -24.17 7.55 -26.86
C ARG A 263 -23.97 6.06 -26.59
N PHE A 264 -24.55 5.20 -27.42
CA PHE A 264 -24.52 3.75 -27.24
C PHE A 264 -24.37 2.98 -28.56
N GLN A 265 -24.01 1.70 -28.49
CA GLN A 265 -23.81 0.87 -29.67
C GLN A 265 -25.14 0.65 -30.43
N CYS A 266 -25.14 0.87 -31.74
CA CYS A 266 -26.33 0.76 -32.59
C CYS A 266 -27.04 -0.59 -32.46
N ALA A 267 -26.31 -1.71 -32.40
CA ALA A 267 -26.90 -3.04 -32.32
C ALA A 267 -27.40 -3.45 -30.93
N ARG A 268 -27.14 -2.67 -29.87
CA ARG A 268 -27.55 -2.99 -28.50
C ARG A 268 -28.55 -1.97 -27.99
N GLU A 269 -29.53 -2.43 -27.22
CA GLU A 269 -30.48 -1.55 -26.53
C GLU A 269 -29.91 -1.15 -25.16
N PRO A 270 -29.86 0.16 -24.83
CA PRO A 270 -29.33 0.63 -23.56
C PRO A 270 -30.34 0.45 -22.44
N THR A 271 -29.84 0.12 -21.25
CA THR A 271 -30.64 -0.09 -20.03
C THR A 271 -30.38 1.01 -19.00
N ASN A 272 -31.18 1.08 -17.93
CA ASN A 272 -30.92 2.05 -16.84
C ASN A 272 -29.53 1.90 -16.22
N ALA A 273 -28.93 0.70 -16.22
CA ALA A 273 -27.58 0.47 -15.70
C ALA A 273 -26.49 1.19 -16.53
N ASP A 274 -26.76 1.46 -17.81
CA ASP A 274 -25.87 2.19 -18.72
C ASP A 274 -26.02 3.71 -18.57
N CYS A 275 -27.03 4.19 -17.84
CA CYS A 275 -27.32 5.61 -17.71
C CYS A 275 -26.40 6.30 -16.69
N ARG A 276 -25.51 7.16 -17.18
CA ARG A 276 -24.62 7.99 -16.35
C ARG A 276 -25.05 9.45 -16.23
N TYR A 277 -26.27 9.78 -16.66
CA TYR A 277 -26.81 11.13 -16.60
C TYR A 277 -26.87 11.61 -15.13
N PRO A 278 -26.37 12.81 -14.79
CA PRO A 278 -26.37 13.31 -13.41
C PRO A 278 -27.78 13.69 -12.97
N ILE A 279 -28.21 13.19 -11.81
CA ILE A 279 -29.48 13.50 -11.15
C ILE A 279 -29.20 13.96 -9.73
N GLN A 280 -29.79 15.08 -9.33
CA GLN A 280 -29.67 15.58 -7.97
C GLN A 280 -30.46 14.68 -6.99
N LYS A 281 -29.78 14.13 -5.99
CA LYS A 281 -30.39 13.35 -4.91
C LYS A 281 -29.84 13.79 -3.55
N CYS A 282 -30.69 13.68 -2.53
CA CYS A 282 -30.28 13.84 -1.13
C CYS A 282 -29.66 12.53 -0.64
N LEU A 283 -28.40 12.59 -0.18
CA LEU A 283 -27.70 11.47 0.41
C LEU A 283 -28.05 11.30 1.91
N PRO A 284 -27.77 10.14 2.53
CA PRO A 284 -28.05 9.92 3.94
C PRO A 284 -27.30 10.85 4.91
N CYS A 285 -26.29 11.59 4.43
CA CYS A 285 -25.64 12.65 5.20
C CYS A 285 -26.42 13.97 5.24
N GLY A 286 -27.52 14.10 4.48
CA GLY A 286 -28.34 15.31 4.35
C GLY A 286 -27.94 16.23 3.19
N ASP A 287 -26.84 15.94 2.49
CA ASP A 287 -26.37 16.75 1.36
C ASP A 287 -27.07 16.39 0.05
N PHE A 288 -27.37 17.41 -0.76
CA PHE A 288 -27.78 17.24 -2.15
C PHE A 288 -26.55 17.19 -3.07
N VAL A 289 -26.43 16.10 -3.83
CA VAL A 289 -25.33 15.91 -4.81
C VAL A 289 -25.85 15.27 -6.09
N ASP A 290 -25.10 15.50 -7.17
CA ASP A 290 -25.38 14.86 -8.46
C ASP A 290 -24.87 13.43 -8.44
N VAL A 291 -25.79 12.49 -8.55
CA VAL A 291 -25.50 11.05 -8.66
C VAL A 291 -25.87 10.55 -10.06
N PRO A 292 -25.14 9.58 -10.62
CA PRO A 292 -25.54 8.92 -11.86
C PRO A 292 -26.95 8.34 -11.78
N CYS A 293 -27.75 8.49 -12.84
CA CYS A 293 -29.11 7.97 -12.92
C CYS A 293 -29.20 6.46 -12.60
N CYS A 294 -28.22 5.65 -13.03
CA CYS A 294 -28.16 4.23 -12.71
C CYS A 294 -28.15 3.95 -11.20
N ILE A 295 -27.48 4.80 -10.42
CA ILE A 295 -27.39 4.72 -8.95
C ILE A 295 -28.65 5.31 -8.31
N ALA A 296 -29.17 6.40 -8.87
CA ALA A 296 -30.36 7.10 -8.35
C ALA A 296 -31.62 6.22 -8.30
N SER A 297 -31.69 5.20 -9.15
CA SER A 297 -32.80 4.24 -9.20
C SER A 297 -32.79 3.19 -8.08
N SER A 298 -31.70 3.04 -7.31
CA SER A 298 -31.57 2.04 -6.25
C SER A 298 -31.26 2.68 -4.90
N LEU A 299 -32.14 2.48 -3.91
CA LEU A 299 -31.94 2.99 -2.55
C LEU A 299 -30.66 2.43 -1.89
N SER A 300 -30.33 1.16 -2.15
CA SER A 300 -29.13 0.53 -1.57
C SER A 300 -27.84 1.04 -2.20
N GLU A 301 -27.83 1.33 -3.50
CA GLU A 301 -26.68 1.94 -4.16
C GLU A 301 -26.51 3.41 -3.77
N LEU A 302 -27.62 4.14 -3.63
CA LEU A 302 -27.62 5.52 -3.15
C LEU A 302 -27.06 5.63 -1.72
N GLN A 303 -27.39 4.68 -0.84
CA GLN A 303 -26.84 4.61 0.52
C GLN A 303 -25.33 4.33 0.55
N ARG A 304 -24.80 3.61 -0.44
CA ARG A 304 -23.37 3.28 -0.56
C ARG A 304 -22.57 4.33 -1.31
N PHE A 305 -23.23 5.31 -1.93
CA PHE A 305 -22.58 6.35 -2.71
C PHE A 305 -21.79 7.31 -1.79
N PRO A 306 -20.46 7.44 -1.97
CA PRO A 306 -19.65 8.28 -1.09
C PRO A 306 -19.89 9.77 -1.37
N CYS A 307 -20.32 10.52 -0.35
CA CYS A 307 -20.60 11.94 -0.50
C CYS A 307 -19.32 12.75 -0.85
N PRO A 308 -19.29 13.51 -1.96
CA PRO A 308 -18.14 14.34 -2.36
C PRO A 308 -18.06 15.68 -1.63
N LYS A 309 -19.07 16.10 -0.87
CA LYS A 309 -19.08 17.39 -0.16
C LYS A 309 -17.96 17.47 0.89
N PRO A 310 -17.38 18.67 1.13
CA PRO A 310 -16.36 18.84 2.15
C PRO A 310 -16.92 18.60 3.55
N CYS A 311 -16.15 17.92 4.41
CA CYS A 311 -16.58 17.59 5.77
C CYS A 311 -16.65 18.83 6.68
N ASN A 312 -15.61 19.68 6.67
CA ASN A 312 -15.54 20.95 7.42
C ASN A 312 -15.73 20.88 8.95
N THR A 313 -15.91 19.68 9.54
CA THR A 313 -16.01 19.49 11.00
C THR A 313 -14.76 20.03 11.70
N MET A 314 -14.96 20.73 12.81
CA MET A 314 -13.86 21.17 13.67
C MET A 314 -13.29 19.97 14.43
N LEU A 315 -12.02 19.63 14.18
CA LEU A 315 -11.33 18.53 14.85
C LEU A 315 -10.89 18.94 16.27
N THR A 316 -10.53 17.98 17.14
CA THR A 316 -9.96 18.28 18.48
C THR A 316 -8.75 19.21 18.44
N CYS A 317 -7.95 19.15 17.36
CA CYS A 317 -6.81 20.03 17.14
C CYS A 317 -7.17 21.45 16.66
N LYS A 318 -8.46 21.82 16.68
CA LYS A 318 -9.03 23.13 16.27
C LYS A 318 -8.82 23.49 14.79
N HIS A 319 -8.51 22.51 13.95
CA HIS A 319 -8.49 22.66 12.50
C HIS A 319 -9.76 22.09 11.88
N LYS A 320 -10.21 22.66 10.76
CA LYS A 320 -11.32 22.11 9.97
C LYS A 320 -10.86 20.85 9.24
N CYS A 321 -11.68 19.80 9.23
CA CYS A 321 -11.39 18.58 8.48
C CYS A 321 -11.27 18.89 6.98
N VAL A 322 -10.14 18.50 6.36
CA VAL A 322 -9.89 18.67 4.90
C VAL A 322 -10.48 17.53 4.05
N GLY A 323 -11.10 16.53 4.70
CA GLY A 323 -11.71 15.40 4.02
C GLY A 323 -13.07 15.71 3.41
N THR A 324 -13.60 14.76 2.64
CA THR A 324 -15.00 14.78 2.20
C THR A 324 -15.87 14.01 3.19
N CYS A 325 -17.17 14.32 3.21
CA CYS A 325 -18.17 13.64 4.03
C CYS A 325 -18.13 12.11 3.81
N GLY A 326 -18.04 11.64 2.56
CA GLY A 326 -17.91 10.22 2.24
C GLY A 326 -16.62 9.57 2.75
N LYS A 327 -15.47 10.27 2.65
CA LYS A 327 -14.20 9.78 3.22
C LYS A 327 -14.25 9.73 4.75
N CYS A 328 -14.96 10.66 5.38
CA CYS A 328 -15.14 10.70 6.82
C CYS A 328 -16.29 9.79 7.32
N GLN A 329 -16.89 8.98 6.45
CA GLN A 329 -18.07 8.15 6.72
C GLN A 329 -19.20 8.92 7.40
N ASN A 330 -19.53 10.09 6.86
CA ASN A 330 -20.54 11.02 7.38
C ASN A 330 -20.16 11.59 8.77
N GLY A 331 -18.86 11.80 8.98
CA GLY A 331 -18.29 12.36 10.20
C GLY A 331 -17.97 11.32 11.28
N ARG A 332 -18.21 10.03 11.04
CA ARG A 332 -17.95 8.97 12.02
C ARG A 332 -16.47 8.63 12.16
N LEU A 333 -15.70 8.72 11.08
CA LEU A 333 -14.27 8.39 11.04
C LEU A 333 -13.52 9.47 10.26
N HIS A 334 -13.15 10.57 10.90
CA HIS A 334 -12.47 11.68 10.22
C HIS A 334 -11.07 11.29 9.75
N ILE A 335 -10.63 11.81 8.60
CA ILE A 335 -9.24 11.63 8.18
C ILE A 335 -8.27 12.38 9.11
N SER A 336 -7.00 11.96 9.11
CA SER A 336 -5.95 12.62 9.88
C SER A 336 -5.80 14.10 9.50
N CYS A 337 -5.52 14.97 10.47
CA CYS A 337 -5.26 16.37 10.20
C CYS A 337 -3.96 16.53 9.39
N GLU A 338 -4.04 17.23 8.25
CA GLU A 338 -2.93 17.52 7.34
C GLU A 338 -2.38 18.95 7.47
N TYR A 339 -2.98 19.79 8.32
CA TYR A 339 -2.45 21.13 8.60
C TYR A 339 -1.06 21.03 9.22
N LYS A 340 -0.11 21.82 8.72
CA LYS A 340 1.24 21.88 9.30
C LYS A 340 1.17 22.51 10.68
N CYS A 341 1.75 21.85 11.67
CA CYS A 341 1.86 22.41 13.01
C CYS A 341 2.92 23.50 13.02
N GLU A 342 2.62 24.70 13.52
CA GLU A 342 3.58 25.81 13.65
C GLU A 342 3.97 26.09 15.12
N ARG A 343 3.65 25.16 16.04
CA ARG A 343 3.98 25.32 17.45
C ARG A 343 5.50 25.22 17.69
N PRO A 344 6.08 26.09 18.55
CA PRO A 344 7.46 25.94 18.97
C PRO A 344 7.60 24.70 19.87
N LEU A 345 8.56 23.85 19.56
CA LEU A 345 8.92 22.68 20.37
C LEU A 345 9.73 23.12 21.60
N ILE A 346 9.91 22.21 22.58
CA ILE A 346 10.77 22.43 23.76
C ILE A 346 12.24 22.77 23.42
N CYS A 347 12.67 22.47 22.19
CA CYS A 347 14.00 22.79 21.68
C CYS A 347 14.05 24.13 20.93
N SER A 348 12.96 24.91 20.97
CA SER A 348 12.75 26.18 20.27
C SER A 348 12.67 26.09 18.74
N HIS A 349 12.76 24.89 18.15
CA HIS A 349 12.47 24.69 16.73
C HIS A 349 10.96 24.72 16.47
N VAL A 350 10.56 25.29 15.33
CA VAL A 350 9.17 25.26 14.88
C VAL A 350 8.85 23.86 14.35
N CYS A 351 7.77 23.26 14.84
CA CYS A 351 7.28 22.00 14.28
C CYS A 351 6.97 22.17 12.79
N LYS A 352 7.11 21.12 11.99
CA LYS A 352 6.64 21.10 10.58
C LYS A 352 5.81 19.86 10.26
N ALA A 353 5.61 19.01 11.25
CA ALA A 353 4.80 17.81 11.12
C ALA A 353 3.32 18.19 11.02
N PRO A 354 2.48 17.35 10.39
CA PRO A 354 1.06 17.62 10.36
C PRO A 354 0.46 17.51 11.77
N CYS A 355 -0.56 18.31 12.03
CA CYS A 355 -1.05 18.62 13.37
C CYS A 355 -1.56 17.39 14.12
N THR A 356 -1.10 17.23 15.35
CA THR A 356 -1.47 16.20 16.33
C THR A 356 -1.54 16.87 17.71
N THR A 357 -2.23 16.31 18.71
CA THR A 357 -2.31 16.93 20.05
C THR A 357 -0.90 17.20 20.61
N ASN A 358 -0.02 16.19 20.55
CA ASN A 358 1.39 16.29 20.92
C ASN A 358 2.26 16.34 19.66
N CYS A 359 3.21 17.29 19.61
CA CYS A 359 4.14 17.36 18.49
C CYS A 359 5.16 16.22 18.55
N PRO A 360 5.55 15.64 17.40
CA PRO A 360 6.60 14.63 17.37
C PRO A 360 7.97 15.22 17.77
N PRO A 361 8.95 14.36 18.13
CA PRO A 361 10.32 14.77 18.38
C PRO A 361 10.89 15.60 17.23
N CYS A 362 11.73 16.58 17.57
CA CYS A 362 12.29 17.48 16.57
C CYS A 362 13.22 16.75 15.59
N LEU A 363 12.95 16.85 14.28
CA LEU A 363 13.75 16.23 13.23
C LEU A 363 14.90 17.12 12.71
N SER A 364 14.92 18.40 13.09
CA SER A 364 15.98 19.35 12.75
C SER A 364 17.32 18.92 13.35
N LEU A 365 18.44 19.38 12.78
CA LEU A 365 19.76 19.14 13.37
C LEU A 365 19.90 19.86 14.71
N CYS A 366 20.54 19.21 15.67
CA CYS A 366 20.75 19.81 16.99
C CYS A 366 21.74 20.99 16.91
N GLU A 367 21.32 22.15 17.43
CA GLU A 367 22.15 23.36 17.48
C GLU A 367 23.03 23.44 18.73
N THR A 368 22.91 22.49 19.66
CA THR A 368 23.74 22.46 20.86
C THR A 368 25.21 22.29 20.49
N ARG A 369 26.04 23.20 20.99
CA ARG A 369 27.49 23.18 20.84
C ARG A 369 28.14 23.85 22.04
N CYS A 370 29.29 23.36 22.42
CA CYS A 370 30.20 24.03 23.34
C CYS A 370 31.45 24.49 22.58
N ILE A 371 32.43 25.04 23.29
CA ILE A 371 33.71 25.41 22.68
C ILE A 371 34.54 24.18 22.26
N HIS A 372 34.25 23.00 22.82
CA HIS A 372 34.98 21.76 22.55
C HIS A 372 34.37 20.96 21.38
N SER A 373 33.04 20.93 21.27
CA SER A 373 32.37 20.08 20.29
C SER A 373 30.99 20.61 19.86
N LYS A 374 30.55 20.17 18.69
CA LYS A 374 29.20 20.43 18.14
C LYS A 374 28.42 19.12 18.08
N CYS A 375 27.17 19.12 18.53
CA CYS A 375 26.29 17.97 18.39
C CYS A 375 26.00 17.69 16.90
N LYS A 376 26.13 16.41 16.49
CA LYS A 376 25.85 15.94 15.12
C LYS A 376 24.49 15.21 14.99
N LYS A 377 23.80 15.01 16.10
CA LYS A 377 22.53 14.27 16.19
C LYS A 377 21.32 15.14 15.81
N ARG A 378 20.16 14.50 15.59
CA ARG A 378 18.88 15.21 15.46
C ARG A 378 18.51 15.86 16.78
N CYS A 379 17.76 16.96 16.74
CA CYS A 379 17.44 17.74 17.93
C CYS A 379 16.47 17.01 18.86
N GLY A 380 15.64 16.09 18.38
CA GLY A 380 14.81 15.21 19.20
C GLY A 380 15.60 14.16 20.00
N GLU A 381 16.82 13.83 19.56
CA GLU A 381 17.66 12.81 20.19
C GLU A 381 18.39 13.36 21.43
N LEU A 382 18.83 12.43 22.30
CA LEU A 382 19.70 12.74 23.43
C LEU A 382 21.10 13.15 22.93
N CYS A 383 21.50 14.35 23.34
CA CYS A 383 22.84 14.87 23.07
C CYS A 383 23.87 14.11 23.93
N ILE A 384 25.06 13.89 23.37
CA ILE A 384 26.17 13.32 24.14
C ILE A 384 26.77 14.47 24.98
N PRO A 385 26.76 14.37 26.32
CA PRO A 385 27.26 15.44 27.18
C PRO A 385 28.78 15.59 27.02
N CYS A 386 29.25 16.84 26.99
CA CYS A 386 30.68 17.15 26.89
C CYS A 386 31.38 16.93 28.24
N LYS A 387 32.31 15.98 28.28
CA LYS A 387 33.09 15.60 29.48
C LYS A 387 34.37 16.42 29.69
N GLU A 388 34.70 17.31 28.77
CA GLU A 388 35.86 18.20 28.89
C GLU A 388 35.69 19.17 30.08
N PRO A 389 36.79 19.62 30.72
CA PRO A 389 36.74 20.61 31.79
C PRO A 389 36.10 21.91 31.29
N CYS A 390 35.33 22.59 32.15
CA CYS A 390 34.70 23.85 31.77
C CYS A 390 35.75 24.89 31.37
N ALA A 391 35.58 25.46 30.17
CA ALA A 391 36.48 26.48 29.63
C ALA A 391 36.43 27.81 30.38
N TYR A 392 35.42 28.00 31.22
CA TYR A 392 35.23 29.23 31.96
C TYR A 392 36.29 29.32 33.06
N LYS A 393 37.38 30.04 32.76
CA LYS A 393 38.44 30.48 33.68
C LYS A 393 38.79 31.95 33.45
N CYS A 394 38.88 32.75 34.50
CA CYS A 394 39.46 34.09 34.47
C CYS A 394 40.38 34.27 35.69
N LYS A 395 41.11 35.40 35.76
CA LYS A 395 42.02 35.68 36.88
C LYS A 395 41.30 35.67 38.24
N HIS A 396 40.01 36.02 38.26
CA HIS A 396 39.22 36.18 39.49
C HIS A 396 38.47 34.91 39.89
N LEU A 397 38.14 34.04 38.93
CA LEU A 397 37.17 32.97 39.13
C LEU A 397 37.46 31.79 38.17
N GLN A 398 37.37 30.56 38.67
CA GLN A 398 37.58 29.33 37.89
C GLN A 398 36.47 28.30 38.18
N CYS A 399 35.94 27.69 37.11
CA CYS A 399 34.96 26.59 37.24
C CYS A 399 35.70 25.26 37.41
N THR A 400 35.25 24.41 38.34
CA THR A 400 35.82 23.07 38.57
C THR A 400 34.97 21.94 37.98
N ARG A 401 33.81 22.27 37.39
CA ARG A 401 32.90 21.28 36.80
C ARG A 401 33.24 20.99 35.33
N ILE A 402 32.69 19.90 34.81
CA ILE A 402 32.73 19.56 33.39
C ILE A 402 31.81 20.48 32.57
N CYS A 403 32.09 20.61 31.28
CA CYS A 403 31.44 21.57 30.39
C CYS A 403 29.91 21.41 30.29
N SER A 404 29.38 20.19 30.40
CA SER A 404 27.93 19.91 30.35
C SER A 404 27.18 20.23 31.63
N GLU A 405 27.88 20.45 32.74
CA GLU A 405 27.25 20.75 34.02
C GLU A 405 27.02 22.26 34.19
N PRO A 406 25.98 22.68 34.94
CA PRO A 406 25.82 24.07 35.32
C PRO A 406 27.06 24.51 36.11
N CYS A 407 27.71 25.59 35.67
CA CYS A 407 28.92 26.07 36.34
C CYS A 407 28.66 26.35 37.82
N ASN A 408 29.63 26.02 38.67
CA ASN A 408 29.57 26.27 40.12
C ASN A 408 29.95 27.70 40.52
N ARG A 409 30.10 28.60 39.54
CA ARG A 409 30.44 30.01 39.75
C ARG A 409 29.55 30.95 38.95
N GLY A 410 29.40 32.18 39.44
CA GLY A 410 28.70 33.26 38.76
C GLY A 410 29.51 33.95 37.66
N PRO A 411 28.90 34.88 36.93
CA PRO A 411 29.60 35.71 35.95
C PRO A 411 30.63 36.64 36.63
N CYS A 412 31.72 36.96 35.93
CA CYS A 412 32.68 37.97 36.40
C CYS A 412 32.22 39.35 35.93
N ASN A 413 32.24 40.34 36.83
CA ASN A 413 31.86 41.72 36.53
C ASN A 413 33.06 42.67 36.48
N GLU A 414 34.27 42.15 36.67
CA GLU A 414 35.49 42.94 36.58
C GLU A 414 35.76 43.36 35.12
N PRO A 415 36.24 44.59 34.89
CA PRO A 415 36.59 45.07 33.57
C PRO A 415 37.74 44.25 32.95
N CYS A 416 37.81 44.25 31.62
CA CYS A 416 38.86 43.55 30.90
C CYS A 416 40.17 44.36 30.84
N ASP A 417 41.27 43.80 31.32
CA ASP A 417 42.61 44.44 31.28
C ASP A 417 43.27 44.47 29.89
N GLN A 418 42.61 43.95 28.85
CA GLN A 418 43.20 43.80 27.52
C GLN A 418 43.09 45.09 26.71
N LYS A 419 44.08 45.35 25.85
CA LYS A 419 44.01 46.41 24.83
C LYS A 419 43.50 45.86 23.51
N LEU A 420 42.63 46.63 22.84
CA LEU A 420 42.13 46.33 21.50
C LEU A 420 43.24 46.57 20.47
N LYS A 421 43.03 46.06 19.25
CA LYS A 421 43.99 46.25 18.13
C LYS A 421 44.28 47.71 17.79
N CYS A 422 43.35 48.62 18.12
CA CYS A 422 43.52 50.05 17.95
C CYS A 422 44.31 50.73 19.10
N GLY A 423 44.82 49.99 20.08
CA GLY A 423 45.60 50.50 21.22
C GLY A 423 44.76 50.98 22.42
N HIS A 424 43.45 51.15 22.25
CA HIS A 424 42.51 51.57 23.29
C HIS A 424 42.09 50.41 24.21
N ASP A 425 41.64 50.75 25.41
CA ASP A 425 41.21 49.79 26.41
C ASP A 425 39.91 49.07 26.01
N CYS A 426 39.80 47.80 26.41
CA CYS A 426 38.65 46.96 26.12
C CYS A 426 37.42 47.41 26.93
N ILE A 427 36.28 47.54 26.24
CA ILE A 427 34.98 47.86 26.86
C ILE A 427 34.22 46.64 27.38
N GLY A 428 34.84 45.46 27.28
CA GLY A 428 34.26 44.19 27.71
C GLY A 428 34.59 43.84 29.16
N LEU A 429 34.14 42.65 29.57
CA LEU A 429 34.37 42.09 30.89
C LEU A 429 35.44 41.00 30.89
N CYS A 430 36.06 40.79 32.05
CA CYS A 430 37.05 39.75 32.26
C CYS A 430 36.44 38.35 32.12
N GLY A 431 37.08 37.48 31.32
CA GLY A 431 36.63 36.11 31.08
C GLY A 431 35.60 35.94 29.95
N GLU A 432 35.14 37.05 29.36
CA GLU A 432 34.27 37.05 28.18
C GLU A 432 35.08 37.31 26.88
N PRO A 433 34.59 36.89 25.71
CA PRO A 433 35.22 37.25 24.43
C PRO A 433 35.28 38.77 24.28
N CYS A 434 36.49 39.32 24.13
CA CYS A 434 36.66 40.77 24.00
C CYS A 434 35.92 41.28 22.73
N PRO A 435 35.08 42.32 22.85
CA PRO A 435 34.43 42.92 21.70
C PRO A 435 35.48 43.52 20.75
N ARG A 436 35.19 43.51 19.44
CA ARG A 436 36.11 44.06 18.44
C ARG A 436 35.97 45.58 18.31
N GLN A 437 34.83 46.11 18.74
CA GLN A 437 34.46 47.52 18.66
C GLN A 437 35.10 48.30 19.82
N CYS A 438 35.69 49.44 19.48
CA CYS A 438 36.24 50.38 20.44
C CYS A 438 35.26 51.54 20.65
N ARG A 439 35.10 52.01 21.90
CA ARG A 439 34.26 53.17 22.22
C ARG A 439 34.73 54.47 21.55
N ILE A 440 36.03 54.60 21.28
CA ILE A 440 36.61 55.76 20.59
C ILE A 440 36.49 55.59 19.07
N CYS A 441 36.98 54.47 18.52
CA CYS A 441 37.01 54.27 17.06
C CYS A 441 35.65 53.92 16.45
N ASN A 442 34.71 53.39 17.24
CA ASN A 442 33.41 52.88 16.78
C ASN A 442 32.26 53.48 17.59
N LYS A 443 32.33 54.78 17.90
CA LYS A 443 31.36 55.50 18.73
C LYS A 443 29.91 55.31 18.27
N HIS A 444 29.67 55.35 16.96
CA HIS A 444 28.32 55.16 16.37
C HIS A 444 27.71 53.77 16.62
N ILE A 445 28.51 52.72 16.84
CA ILE A 445 28.01 51.35 17.09
C ILE A 445 27.80 51.13 18.59
N VAL A 446 28.64 51.74 19.42
CA VAL A 446 28.62 51.57 20.88
C VAL A 446 27.55 52.44 21.54
N GLN A 447 27.25 53.61 20.96
CA GLN A 447 26.19 54.52 21.43
C GLN A 447 24.81 54.26 20.79
N GLU A 448 24.64 53.16 20.06
CA GLU A 448 23.33 52.80 19.53
C GLU A 448 22.42 52.39 20.69
N ILE A 449 21.48 53.27 21.04
CA ILE A 449 20.61 53.13 22.21
C ILE A 449 19.66 51.94 21.99
N LEU A 450 19.73 50.94 22.87
CA LEU A 450 18.80 49.82 22.91
C LEU A 450 17.95 49.83 24.19
N PHE A 451 18.53 50.26 25.31
CA PHE A 451 17.90 50.30 26.63
C PHE A 451 18.07 51.63 27.38
N GLY A 452 18.90 52.57 26.88
CA GLY A 452 19.00 53.94 27.39
C GLY A 452 20.17 54.21 28.34
N THR A 453 21.09 53.26 28.53
CA THR A 453 22.26 53.36 29.41
C THR A 453 23.59 53.18 28.66
N GLU A 454 23.54 53.00 27.33
CA GLU A 454 24.70 52.65 26.51
C GLU A 454 25.69 53.80 26.29
N ASP A 455 25.25 55.04 26.49
CA ASP A 455 26.04 56.26 26.34
C ASP A 455 26.87 56.61 27.59
N GLU A 456 26.59 55.98 28.73
CA GLU A 456 27.34 56.18 29.98
C GLU A 456 28.83 55.79 29.81
N PRO A 457 29.78 56.61 30.32
CA PRO A 457 31.21 56.44 30.06
C PRO A 457 31.80 55.14 30.65
N ASP A 458 31.20 54.62 31.71
CA ASP A 458 31.56 53.38 32.38
C ASP A 458 30.78 52.16 31.88
N ALA A 459 29.78 52.31 31.02
CA ALA A 459 29.01 51.19 30.48
C ALA A 459 29.92 50.12 29.84
N ARG A 460 29.60 48.85 30.12
CA ARG A 460 30.36 47.68 29.66
C ARG A 460 29.50 46.83 28.75
N PHE A 461 30.15 46.14 27.82
CA PHE A 461 29.45 45.42 26.76
C PHE A 461 29.86 43.95 26.70
N VAL A 462 28.89 43.09 26.39
CA VAL A 462 29.11 41.67 26.09
C VAL A 462 28.87 41.42 24.60
N PHE A 463 29.82 40.75 23.97
CA PHE A 463 29.70 40.29 22.59
C PHE A 463 29.04 38.91 22.57
N LEU A 464 27.88 38.79 21.93
CA LEU A 464 27.18 37.52 21.79
C LEU A 464 27.69 36.77 20.55
N PRO A 465 28.44 35.65 20.69
CA PRO A 465 29.03 34.97 19.53
C PRO A 465 28.00 34.36 18.58
N ASP A 466 26.78 34.08 19.08
CA ASP A 466 25.67 33.47 18.35
C ASP A 466 25.07 34.37 17.28
N CYS A 467 24.74 35.60 17.63
CA CYS A 467 24.14 36.58 16.71
C CYS A 467 25.09 37.73 16.35
N LYS A 468 26.30 37.78 16.92
CA LYS A 468 27.32 38.83 16.73
C LYS A 468 26.90 40.23 17.18
N HIS A 469 25.82 40.34 17.96
CA HIS A 469 25.41 41.61 18.56
C HIS A 469 26.29 41.96 19.77
N LEU A 470 26.55 43.26 19.92
CA LEU A 470 27.16 43.86 21.08
C LEU A 470 26.04 44.51 21.91
N ILE A 471 25.96 44.17 23.21
CA ILE A 471 24.87 44.63 24.08
C ILE A 471 25.46 45.01 25.44
N GLU A 472 24.93 46.07 26.04
CA GLU A 472 25.28 46.53 27.38
C GLU A 472 24.87 45.50 28.45
N VAL A 473 25.73 45.32 29.45
CA VAL A 473 25.67 44.20 30.39
C VAL A 473 24.50 44.31 31.36
N THR A 474 24.35 45.46 32.02
CA THR A 474 23.36 45.63 33.10
C THR A 474 21.94 45.47 32.58
N SER A 475 21.68 45.96 31.36
CA SER A 475 20.40 45.83 30.68
C SER A 475 20.16 44.40 30.20
N LEU A 476 21.17 43.72 29.67
CA LEU A 476 21.04 42.34 29.23
C LEU A 476 20.81 41.37 30.40
N ASP A 477 21.48 41.59 31.53
CA ASP A 477 21.26 40.82 32.76
C ASP A 477 19.83 41.00 33.29
N LYS A 478 19.36 42.25 33.43
CA LYS A 478 17.97 42.55 33.83
C LYS A 478 16.96 41.92 32.90
N PHE A 479 17.19 42.00 31.59
CA PHE A 479 16.32 41.40 30.58
C PHE A 479 16.22 39.88 30.75
N ILE A 480 17.37 39.21 30.89
CA ILE A 480 17.42 37.76 31.08
C ILE A 480 16.79 37.36 32.42
N GLU A 481 17.13 38.02 33.53
CA GLU A 481 16.54 37.73 34.84
C GLU A 481 15.02 37.90 34.85
N THR A 482 14.50 38.98 34.25
CA THR A 482 13.05 39.20 34.15
C THR A 482 12.37 38.10 33.33
N THR A 483 13.02 37.61 32.27
CA THR A 483 12.50 36.54 31.41
C THR A 483 12.51 35.16 32.08
N PHE A 484 13.40 34.94 33.05
CA PHE A 484 13.51 33.67 33.80
C PHE A 484 12.72 33.66 35.12
N ASN A 485 12.57 34.81 35.80
CA ASN A 485 11.84 34.89 37.07
C ASN A 485 10.32 34.99 36.91
N ASN A 486 9.81 35.51 35.78
CA ASN A 486 8.37 35.57 35.49
C ASN A 486 7.77 34.26 34.95
N GLN A 487 8.50 33.14 35.06
CA GLN A 487 8.00 31.84 34.61
C GLN A 487 7.08 31.24 35.68
N ASN A 488 5.77 31.52 35.55
CA ASN A 488 4.74 30.66 36.14
C ASN A 488 4.91 29.22 35.60
N GLU A 489 4.46 28.23 36.37
CA GLU A 489 4.67 26.78 36.16
C GLU A 489 4.31 26.26 34.75
N ASP A 490 3.52 26.99 33.95
CA ASP A 490 3.05 26.60 32.61
C ASP A 490 3.85 27.18 31.42
N THR A 491 4.91 27.97 31.65
CA THR A 491 5.68 28.56 30.53
C THR A 491 6.83 27.66 30.07
N ALA A 492 6.82 27.31 28.77
CA ALA A 492 7.82 26.44 28.14
C ALA A 492 9.28 26.87 28.45
N LEU A 493 10.11 25.89 28.84
CA LEU A 493 11.57 26.02 28.99
C LEU A 493 12.20 26.64 27.73
N ARG A 494 12.77 27.84 27.84
CA ARG A 494 13.43 28.55 26.72
C ARG A 494 14.87 28.90 27.03
N PHE A 495 15.71 28.90 25.99
CA PHE A 495 17.06 29.45 26.08
C PHE A 495 17.00 30.98 26.25
N PRO A 496 18.02 31.62 26.85
CA PRO A 496 18.09 33.07 26.86
C PRO A 496 18.13 33.59 25.43
N GLU A 497 17.38 34.65 25.11
CA GLU A 497 17.27 35.20 23.76
C GLU A 497 17.95 36.57 23.66
N CYS A 498 18.53 36.88 22.50
CA CYS A 498 19.04 38.21 22.22
C CYS A 498 17.88 39.22 22.11
N PRO A 499 17.90 40.35 22.81
CA PRO A 499 16.80 41.32 22.75
C PRO A 499 16.65 41.96 21.36
N ARG A 500 17.74 42.11 20.58
CA ARG A 500 17.71 42.70 19.23
C ARG A 500 17.11 41.79 18.16
N CYS A 501 17.41 40.49 18.22
CA CYS A 501 17.09 39.56 17.11
C CYS A 501 16.39 38.27 17.54
N LYS A 502 16.10 38.11 18.83
CA LYS A 502 15.49 36.92 19.45
C LYS A 502 16.26 35.61 19.23
N HIS A 503 17.50 35.70 18.77
CA HIS A 503 18.34 34.52 18.57
C HIS A 503 18.78 33.93 19.92
N ASN A 504 18.74 32.59 20.05
CA ASN A 504 19.10 31.89 21.27
C ASN A 504 20.59 32.08 21.62
N ILE A 505 20.86 32.48 22.87
CA ILE A 505 22.19 32.69 23.44
C ILE A 505 22.67 31.36 24.05
N ARG A 506 23.58 30.67 23.36
CA ARG A 506 24.11 29.36 23.78
C ARG A 506 25.61 29.39 24.09
N ARG A 507 26.35 30.30 23.45
CA ARG A 507 27.82 30.37 23.53
C ARG A 507 28.35 31.49 24.43
N CYS A 508 27.50 32.35 24.94
CA CYS A 508 27.91 33.40 25.88
C CYS A 508 28.32 32.76 27.22
N THR A 509 29.57 32.98 27.64
CA THR A 509 30.11 32.39 28.88
C THR A 509 29.40 32.92 30.11
N ARG A 510 28.99 34.21 30.09
CA ARG A 510 28.21 34.86 31.15
C ARG A 510 26.93 34.11 31.50
N TYR A 511 26.19 33.66 30.48
CA TYR A 511 24.90 32.97 30.64
C TYR A 511 25.00 31.44 30.52
N MET A 512 26.21 30.89 30.47
CA MET A 512 26.45 29.46 30.30
C MET A 512 25.79 28.63 31.40
N ARG A 513 25.76 29.13 32.65
CA ARG A 513 25.06 28.48 33.77
C ARG A 513 23.57 28.29 33.48
N ILE A 514 22.91 29.32 32.95
CA ILE A 514 21.48 29.30 32.59
C ILE A 514 21.27 28.37 31.39
N SER A 515 22.08 28.52 30.34
CA SER A 515 21.98 27.70 29.13
C SER A 515 22.22 26.20 29.40
N ASN A 516 23.17 25.85 30.28
CA ASN A 516 23.40 24.47 30.72
C ASN A 516 22.24 23.92 31.56
N ARG A 517 21.63 24.74 32.43
CA ARG A 517 20.42 24.37 33.18
C ARG A 517 19.26 24.05 32.25
N VAL A 518 18.98 24.93 31.28
CA VAL A 518 17.93 24.72 30.26
C VAL A 518 18.23 23.47 29.43
N HIS A 519 19.48 23.28 29.02
CA HIS A 519 19.88 22.09 28.26
C HIS A 519 19.64 20.78 29.03
N ASN A 520 19.96 20.75 30.33
CA ASN A 520 19.72 19.59 31.18
C ASN A 520 18.23 19.32 31.40
N LEU A 521 17.41 20.35 31.57
CA LEU A 521 15.95 20.20 31.68
C LEU A 521 15.34 19.67 30.37
N ILE A 522 15.79 20.17 29.22
CA ILE A 522 15.39 19.62 27.91
C ILE A 522 15.83 18.15 27.79
N ALA A 523 17.04 17.80 28.24
CA ALA A 523 17.50 16.42 28.24
C ALA A 523 16.62 15.52 29.12
N GLN A 524 16.20 15.97 30.31
CA GLN A 524 15.27 15.23 31.17
C GLN A 524 13.90 15.02 30.51
N VAL A 525 13.35 16.04 29.86
CA VAL A 525 12.09 15.92 29.11
C VAL A 525 12.24 14.95 27.94
N LYS A 526 13.33 15.03 27.18
CA LYS A 526 13.64 14.07 26.11
C LYS A 526 13.75 12.64 26.64
N THR A 527 14.40 12.44 27.78
CA THR A 527 14.50 11.13 28.43
C THR A 527 13.13 10.59 28.84
N LYS A 528 12.23 11.46 29.35
CA LYS A 528 10.84 11.07 29.64
C LYS A 528 10.05 10.70 28.38
N ILE A 529 10.22 11.47 27.29
CA ILE A 529 9.52 11.24 26.01
C ILE A 529 10.04 9.99 25.30
N LEU A 530 11.36 9.79 25.27
CA LEU A 530 12.00 8.65 24.60
C LEU A 530 11.92 7.34 25.42
N GLY A 531 11.53 7.45 26.69
CA GLY A 531 11.54 6.36 27.66
C GLY A 531 12.96 5.98 28.09
N THR A 532 13.26 6.03 29.39
CA THR A 532 14.38 5.26 29.94
C THR A 532 14.00 3.79 29.90
N ARG A 533 14.34 3.10 28.82
CA ARG A 533 14.23 1.65 28.78
C ARG A 533 15.48 1.08 28.17
N SER A 534 16.06 0.12 28.87
CA SER A 534 17.24 -0.59 28.39
C SER A 534 16.89 -1.27 27.06
N GLU A 535 17.88 -1.56 26.23
CA GLU A 535 17.71 -2.35 25.00
C GLU A 535 16.98 -3.69 25.27
N LYS A 536 17.17 -4.23 26.47
CA LYS A 536 16.47 -5.41 27.00
C LYS A 536 14.96 -5.20 27.16
N ASP A 537 14.52 -4.04 27.61
CA ASP A 537 13.09 -3.73 27.81
C ASP A 537 12.34 -3.50 26.49
N LEU A 538 13.02 -2.91 25.50
CA LEU A 538 12.47 -2.74 24.15
C LEU A 538 12.32 -4.10 23.46
N ASN A 539 13.31 -4.98 23.60
CA ASN A 539 13.21 -6.36 23.10
C ASN A 539 12.11 -7.18 23.79
N ASN A 540 11.91 -7.00 25.11
CA ASN A 540 10.80 -7.63 25.82
C ASN A 540 9.43 -7.16 25.31
N LYS A 541 9.24 -5.84 25.15
CA LYS A 541 8.02 -5.25 24.55
C LYS A 541 7.78 -5.80 23.14
N ARG A 542 8.83 -5.87 22.33
CA ARG A 542 8.79 -6.42 20.98
C ARG A 542 8.29 -7.87 20.97
N GLN A 543 8.85 -8.73 21.82
CA GLN A 543 8.40 -10.13 21.89
C GLN A 543 6.95 -10.27 22.36
N LEU A 544 6.49 -9.43 23.29
CA LEU A 544 5.09 -9.41 23.72
C LEU A 544 4.16 -9.02 22.56
N LEU A 545 4.52 -7.99 21.79
CA LEU A 545 3.73 -7.54 20.63
C LEU A 545 3.64 -8.60 19.54
N ILE A 546 4.70 -9.36 19.29
CA ILE A 546 4.68 -10.48 18.34
C ILE A 546 3.66 -11.53 18.78
N LYS A 547 3.74 -11.97 20.05
CA LYS A 547 2.82 -12.99 20.60
C LYS A 547 1.37 -12.52 20.57
N GLU A 548 1.12 -11.27 20.91
CA GLU A 548 -0.23 -10.68 20.84
C GLU A 548 -0.73 -10.62 19.40
N PHE A 549 0.09 -10.12 18.47
CA PHE A 549 -0.28 -10.04 17.06
C PHE A 549 -0.62 -11.39 16.45
N GLU A 550 0.20 -12.43 16.69
CA GLU A 550 -0.05 -13.78 16.19
C GLU A 550 -1.36 -14.35 16.73
N ARG A 551 -1.66 -14.13 18.01
CA ARG A 551 -2.92 -14.52 18.62
C ARG A 551 -4.10 -13.81 17.94
N THR A 552 -4.04 -12.48 17.80
CA THR A 552 -5.13 -11.71 17.18
C THR A 552 -5.31 -12.07 15.71
N ASP A 553 -4.23 -12.22 14.94
CA ASP A 553 -4.26 -12.60 13.52
C ASP A 553 -4.85 -14.02 13.32
N SER A 554 -4.56 -14.95 14.24
CA SER A 554 -5.15 -16.29 14.20
C SER A 554 -6.67 -16.31 14.46
N ASN A 555 -7.16 -15.35 15.25
CA ASN A 555 -8.58 -15.23 15.59
C ASN A 555 -9.38 -14.48 14.52
N LEU A 556 -8.77 -13.50 13.83
CA LEU A 556 -9.36 -12.69 12.76
C LEU A 556 -9.57 -13.48 11.44
N LYS A 557 -10.27 -14.62 11.51
CA LYS A 557 -10.57 -15.48 10.34
C LYS A 557 -11.53 -14.81 9.34
N GLU A 558 -12.33 -13.87 9.80
CA GLU A 558 -13.43 -13.25 9.04
C GLU A 558 -13.02 -11.95 8.34
N ILE A 559 -11.89 -11.36 8.73
CA ILE A 559 -11.34 -10.13 8.13
C ILE A 559 -9.88 -10.38 7.76
N SER A 560 -9.61 -10.52 6.46
CA SER A 560 -8.24 -10.70 5.98
C SER A 560 -7.43 -9.40 6.13
N LEU A 561 -6.34 -9.47 6.89
CA LEU A 561 -5.37 -8.38 7.01
C LEU A 561 -4.48 -8.27 5.75
N GLY A 562 -4.21 -9.36 5.02
CA GLY A 562 -3.45 -9.33 3.75
C GLY A 562 -2.13 -8.54 3.85
N ASN A 563 -1.93 -7.58 2.93
CA ASN A 563 -0.73 -6.72 2.91
C ASN A 563 -0.58 -5.80 4.14
N LYS A 564 -1.62 -5.66 4.98
CA LYS A 564 -1.60 -4.82 6.18
C LYS A 564 -0.69 -5.37 7.29
N LYS A 565 -0.29 -6.64 7.19
CA LYS A 565 0.72 -7.26 8.07
C LYS A 565 2.11 -6.61 7.95
N ALA A 566 2.37 -5.88 6.85
CA ALA A 566 3.63 -5.18 6.63
C ALA A 566 4.04 -4.25 7.79
N LEU A 567 3.08 -3.66 8.51
CA LEU A 567 3.36 -2.85 9.69
C LEU A 567 4.08 -3.67 10.78
N PHE A 568 3.67 -4.92 10.99
CA PHE A 568 4.20 -5.82 12.02
C PHE A 568 5.35 -6.70 11.52
N ASN A 569 5.54 -6.86 10.20
CA ASN A 569 6.63 -7.66 9.64
C ASN A 569 8.02 -7.22 10.13
N GLY A 570 8.21 -5.92 10.38
CA GLY A 570 9.46 -5.41 10.94
C GLY A 570 9.77 -6.00 12.33
N LEU A 571 8.76 -6.37 13.11
CA LEU A 571 8.95 -6.95 14.45
C LEU A 571 9.64 -8.32 14.41
N TYR A 572 9.76 -8.97 13.25
CA TYR A 572 10.46 -10.25 13.12
C TYR A 572 11.94 -10.12 12.75
N ASP A 573 12.40 -8.93 12.34
CA ASP A 573 13.79 -8.69 11.94
C ASP A 573 14.66 -8.20 13.12
N PRO A 574 15.50 -9.04 13.74
CA PRO A 574 16.25 -8.69 14.96
C PRO A 574 17.16 -7.47 14.78
N ASP A 575 17.60 -7.15 13.56
CA ASP A 575 18.47 -6.02 13.26
C ASP A 575 17.70 -4.69 13.11
N ASN A 576 16.36 -4.75 13.11
CA ASN A 576 15.50 -3.59 12.93
C ASN A 576 15.30 -2.83 14.25
N TYR A 577 15.82 -1.60 14.32
CA TYR A 577 15.72 -0.75 15.50
C TYR A 577 14.41 0.06 15.50
N PHE A 578 13.56 -0.18 16.49
CA PHE A 578 12.28 0.54 16.66
C PHE A 578 12.44 1.74 17.59
N THR A 579 11.88 2.88 17.19
CA THR A 579 11.63 3.98 18.12
C THR A 579 10.41 3.66 19.00
N ASP A 580 10.37 4.18 20.24
CA ASP A 580 9.24 3.94 21.15
C ASP A 580 7.91 4.42 20.54
N ASP A 581 7.93 5.46 19.71
CA ASP A 581 6.78 5.93 18.93
C ASP A 581 6.19 4.83 18.01
N ILE A 582 7.04 4.04 17.34
CA ILE A 582 6.56 2.97 16.44
C ILE A 582 5.95 1.83 17.27
N LEU A 583 6.54 1.51 18.42
CA LEU A 583 6.01 0.51 19.33
C LEU A 583 4.64 0.95 19.88
N ILE A 584 4.48 2.22 20.27
CA ILE A 584 3.19 2.77 20.73
C ILE A 584 2.14 2.67 19.63
N LEU A 585 2.47 3.03 18.39
CA LEU A 585 1.57 2.88 17.24
C LEU A 585 1.12 1.41 17.09
N MET A 586 2.06 0.46 17.13
CA MET A 586 1.78 -0.96 17.03
C MET A 586 0.90 -1.45 18.18
N THR A 587 1.19 -1.04 19.42
CA THR A 587 0.37 -1.38 20.61
C THR A 587 -1.06 -0.85 20.47
N ASN A 588 -1.24 0.40 20.10
CA ASN A 588 -2.58 0.98 19.92
C ASN A 588 -3.33 0.29 18.79
N THR A 589 -2.66 -0.01 17.68
CA THR A 589 -3.25 -0.75 16.56
C THR A 589 -3.71 -2.14 17.01
N LEU A 590 -2.89 -2.86 17.76
CA LEU A 590 -3.23 -4.18 18.31
C LEU A 590 -4.40 -4.11 19.31
N SER A 591 -4.45 -3.09 20.16
CA SER A 591 -5.56 -2.88 21.08
C SER A 591 -6.89 -2.75 20.33
N PHE A 592 -6.93 -1.94 19.25
CA PHE A 592 -8.14 -1.85 18.42
C PHE A 592 -8.46 -3.15 17.70
N LEU A 593 -7.46 -3.87 17.16
CA LEU A 593 -7.69 -5.17 16.52
C LEU A 593 -8.25 -6.21 17.50
N ASN A 594 -7.80 -6.20 18.75
CA ASN A 594 -8.33 -7.07 19.80
C ASN A 594 -9.79 -6.74 20.15
N GLU A 595 -10.16 -5.46 20.24
CA GLU A 595 -11.57 -5.09 20.44
C GLU A 595 -12.44 -5.48 19.24
N ILE A 596 -11.91 -5.34 18.01
CA ILE A 596 -12.59 -5.81 16.80
C ILE A 596 -12.80 -7.32 16.83
N ASP A 597 -11.77 -8.10 17.22
CA ASP A 597 -11.84 -9.56 17.35
C ASP A 597 -12.93 -9.98 18.35
N LYS A 598 -12.99 -9.32 19.53
CA LYS A 598 -14.04 -9.56 20.53
C LYS A 598 -15.44 -9.33 19.96
N LEU A 599 -15.65 -8.24 19.22
CA LEU A 599 -16.97 -7.93 18.64
C LEU A 599 -17.36 -8.88 17.50
N LEU A 600 -16.40 -9.37 16.71
CA LEU A 600 -16.64 -10.40 15.71
C LEU A 600 -17.10 -11.70 16.37
N ILE A 601 -16.38 -12.15 17.40
CA ILE A 601 -16.72 -13.37 18.15
C ILE A 601 -18.10 -13.24 18.80
N ASP A 602 -18.39 -12.10 19.43
CA ASP A 602 -19.67 -11.88 20.10
C ASP A 602 -20.84 -11.80 19.11
N GLY A 603 -20.67 -11.06 18.02
CA GLY A 603 -21.66 -10.94 16.96
C GLY A 603 -21.95 -12.29 16.29
N ARG A 604 -20.91 -13.09 16.01
CA ARG A 604 -21.06 -14.42 15.39
C ARG A 604 -21.83 -15.39 16.27
N LYS A 605 -21.61 -15.34 17.59
CA LYS A 605 -22.31 -16.22 18.55
C LYS A 605 -23.78 -15.84 18.71
N LYS A 606 -24.10 -14.54 18.65
CA LYS A 606 -25.43 -14.02 19.00
C LYS A 606 -26.35 -13.76 17.82
N LEU A 607 -25.82 -13.57 16.60
CA LEU A 607 -26.58 -13.11 15.43
C LEU A 607 -26.62 -14.16 14.32
N GLN A 608 -27.70 -14.13 13.53
CA GLN A 608 -27.79 -14.88 12.28
C GLN A 608 -26.79 -14.35 11.24
N MET A 609 -26.28 -15.22 10.36
CA MET A 609 -25.19 -14.90 9.43
C MET A 609 -25.44 -13.67 8.55
N ASN A 610 -26.65 -13.52 7.99
CA ASN A 610 -26.96 -12.36 7.12
C ASN A 610 -26.92 -11.04 7.90
N ILE A 611 -27.42 -11.04 9.15
CA ILE A 611 -27.45 -9.86 10.02
C ILE A 611 -26.03 -9.53 10.53
N PHE A 612 -25.28 -10.58 10.88
CA PHE A 612 -23.88 -10.47 11.30
C PHE A 612 -23.01 -9.81 10.23
N ASP A 613 -23.15 -10.25 8.98
CA ASP A 613 -22.36 -9.73 7.87
C ASP A 613 -22.59 -8.23 7.63
N ASP A 614 -23.85 -7.81 7.57
CA ASP A 614 -24.22 -6.43 7.26
C ASP A 614 -23.96 -5.47 8.42
N LEU A 615 -24.26 -5.87 9.67
CA LEU A 615 -24.21 -4.97 10.83
C LEU A 615 -22.90 -5.00 11.61
N VAL A 616 -22.13 -6.07 11.49
CA VAL A 616 -20.90 -6.28 12.29
C VAL A 616 -19.69 -6.43 11.37
N ARG A 617 -19.65 -7.46 10.53
CA ARG A 617 -18.44 -7.79 9.75
C ARG A 617 -18.05 -6.70 8.76
N LEU A 618 -19.01 -6.18 7.97
CA LEU A 618 -18.74 -5.13 7.00
C LEU A 618 -18.28 -3.82 7.68
N PRO A 619 -18.99 -3.26 8.68
CA PRO A 619 -18.54 -2.07 9.41
C PRO A 619 -17.16 -2.23 10.07
N LEU A 620 -16.90 -3.37 10.73
CA LEU A 620 -15.58 -3.62 11.34
C LEU A 620 -14.47 -3.69 10.28
N ASN A 621 -14.72 -4.28 9.12
CA ASN A 621 -13.76 -4.28 8.00
C ASN A 621 -13.47 -2.85 7.49
N HIS A 622 -14.45 -1.95 7.51
CA HIS A 622 -14.22 -0.53 7.21
C HIS A 622 -13.30 0.13 8.23
N ILE A 623 -13.45 -0.16 9.54
CA ILE A 623 -12.53 0.33 10.58
C ILE A 623 -11.13 -0.24 10.37
N VAL A 624 -10.99 -1.55 10.07
CA VAL A 624 -9.69 -2.15 9.75
C VAL A 624 -9.07 -1.51 8.50
N LYS A 625 -9.86 -1.17 7.47
CA LYS A 625 -9.32 -0.41 6.32
C LYS A 625 -8.83 0.97 6.72
N TYR A 626 -9.56 1.66 7.60
CA TYR A 626 -9.19 2.98 8.10
C TYR A 626 -7.89 2.94 8.93
N LEU A 627 -7.77 2.00 9.89
CA LEU A 627 -6.58 1.80 10.74
C LEU A 627 -5.27 1.69 9.93
N PHE A 628 -5.31 0.99 8.79
CA PHE A 628 -4.14 0.74 7.95
C PHE A 628 -4.04 1.67 6.72
N ALA A 629 -4.96 2.61 6.55
CA ALA A 629 -4.87 3.63 5.50
C ALA A 629 -3.95 4.81 5.91
N HIS A 630 -3.53 4.86 7.18
CA HIS A 630 -2.63 5.89 7.67
C HIS A 630 -1.20 5.69 7.15
N PRO A 631 -0.45 6.78 6.88
CA PRO A 631 0.95 6.69 6.52
C PRO A 631 1.73 5.85 7.56
N PRO A 632 2.60 4.94 7.12
CA PRO A 632 3.37 4.12 8.06
C PRO A 632 4.21 5.01 8.99
N TYR A 633 4.31 4.61 10.26
CA TYR A 633 5.11 5.27 11.31
C TYR A 633 4.57 6.59 11.89
N ARG A 634 3.26 6.87 11.77
CA ARG A 634 2.60 8.02 12.41
C ARG A 634 1.61 7.57 13.48
N ASN A 635 1.75 8.09 14.71
CA ASN A 635 0.79 7.87 15.80
C ASN A 635 -0.61 8.41 15.46
N PHE A 636 -1.64 7.71 15.91
CA PHE A 636 -3.03 8.17 15.81
C PHE A 636 -3.20 9.51 16.55
N ALA A 637 -3.88 10.47 15.92
CA ALA A 637 -4.34 11.65 16.63
C ALA A 637 -5.49 11.28 17.58
N GLU A 638 -5.63 12.03 18.66
CA GLU A 638 -6.68 11.84 19.67
C GLU A 638 -8.09 11.80 19.06
N GLN A 639 -8.38 12.66 18.08
CA GLN A 639 -9.64 12.60 17.34
C GLN A 639 -9.90 11.22 16.71
N GLN A 640 -8.87 10.61 16.14
CA GLN A 640 -9.00 9.33 15.44
C GLN A 640 -9.26 8.19 16.42
N ILE A 641 -8.58 8.23 17.56
CA ILE A 641 -8.81 7.30 18.68
C ILE A 641 -10.28 7.40 19.12
N ASN A 642 -10.75 8.62 19.40
CA ASN A 642 -12.14 8.86 19.82
C ASN A 642 -13.16 8.40 18.76
N ASP A 643 -12.89 8.68 17.48
CA ASP A 643 -13.76 8.28 16.37
C ASP A 643 -13.85 6.74 16.25
N ILE A 644 -12.71 6.03 16.36
CA ILE A 644 -12.67 4.56 16.33
C ILE A 644 -13.41 3.97 17.53
N GLU A 645 -13.14 4.45 18.75
CA GLU A 645 -13.79 3.98 19.97
C GLU A 645 -15.31 4.20 19.94
N ALA A 646 -15.76 5.37 19.46
CA ALA A 646 -17.18 5.67 19.31
C ALA A 646 -17.85 4.72 18.31
N GLU A 647 -17.19 4.40 17.19
CA GLU A 647 -17.75 3.49 16.18
C GLU A 647 -17.76 2.03 16.65
N LEU A 648 -16.73 1.57 17.37
CA LEU A 648 -16.72 0.25 18.02
C LEU A 648 -17.84 0.14 19.06
N LEU A 649 -18.02 1.18 19.88
CA LEU A 649 -19.12 1.24 20.85
C LEU A 649 -20.49 1.19 20.15
N ARG A 650 -20.66 1.93 19.05
CA ARG A 650 -21.89 1.92 18.24
C ARG A 650 -22.19 0.52 17.71
N ILE A 651 -21.20 -0.21 17.18
CA ILE A 651 -21.35 -1.59 16.70
C ILE A 651 -21.70 -2.53 17.85
N ASN A 652 -21.06 -2.41 19.01
CA ASN A 652 -21.41 -3.18 20.20
C ASN A 652 -22.89 -2.96 20.61
N ARG A 653 -23.37 -1.71 20.55
CA ARG A 653 -24.79 -1.40 20.81
C ARG A 653 -25.74 -1.96 19.75
N LEU A 654 -25.33 -2.05 18.48
CA LEU A 654 -26.11 -2.76 17.45
C LEU A 654 -26.26 -4.23 17.78
N ILE A 655 -25.17 -4.91 18.15
CA ILE A 655 -25.19 -6.32 18.53
C ILE A 655 -26.17 -6.53 19.70
N PHE A 656 -26.12 -5.66 20.71
CA PHE A 656 -27.04 -5.69 21.84
C PHE A 656 -28.51 -5.57 21.40
N ILE A 657 -28.86 -4.58 20.58
CA ILE A 657 -30.24 -4.39 20.11
C ILE A 657 -30.73 -5.61 19.32
N GLU A 658 -29.94 -6.09 18.36
CA GLU A 658 -30.36 -7.21 17.50
C GLU A 658 -30.46 -8.51 18.30
N THR A 659 -29.60 -8.71 19.30
CA THR A 659 -29.72 -9.82 20.27
C THR A 659 -31.03 -9.72 21.06
N LEU A 660 -31.35 -8.53 21.59
CA LEU A 660 -32.59 -8.29 22.34
C LEU A 660 -33.84 -8.54 21.47
N LEU A 661 -33.85 -8.02 20.23
CA LEU A 661 -34.94 -8.24 19.27
C LEU A 661 -35.13 -9.73 18.95
N HIS A 662 -34.02 -10.47 18.83
CA HIS A 662 -34.07 -11.90 18.58
C HIS A 662 -34.67 -12.65 19.78
N SER A 663 -34.23 -12.34 21.01
CA SER A 663 -34.79 -12.93 22.23
C SER A 663 -36.28 -12.65 22.39
N LEU A 664 -36.71 -11.41 22.14
CA LEU A 664 -38.12 -11.02 22.21
C LEU A 664 -39.00 -11.77 21.19
N LYS A 665 -38.49 -12.01 19.98
CA LYS A 665 -39.20 -12.80 18.95
C LYS A 665 -39.37 -14.27 19.33
N GLN A 666 -38.45 -14.83 20.12
CA GLN A 666 -38.50 -16.23 20.53
C GLN A 666 -39.42 -16.48 21.74
N GLN A 667 -39.60 -15.48 22.60
CA GLN A 667 -40.30 -15.65 23.88
C GLN A 667 -41.76 -15.20 23.88
N ILE A 668 -42.18 -14.37 22.90
CA ILE A 668 -43.52 -13.76 22.91
C ILE A 668 -44.19 -14.00 21.54
N PRO A 669 -45.36 -14.68 21.46
CA PRO A 669 -46.20 -14.60 20.27
C PRO A 669 -46.55 -13.12 20.03
N PRO A 670 -46.77 -12.66 18.79
CA PRO A 670 -46.83 -11.24 18.43
C PRO A 670 -48.01 -10.50 19.11
N GLN A 671 -47.86 -10.19 20.39
CA GLN A 671 -48.79 -9.48 21.25
C GLN A 671 -48.01 -8.37 21.92
N LYS A 672 -48.04 -7.23 21.22
CA LYS A 672 -47.71 -5.85 21.60
C LYS A 672 -46.87 -5.71 22.87
N LEU A 673 -45.55 -5.55 22.67
CA LEU A 673 -44.75 -4.69 23.56
C LEU A 673 -45.58 -3.46 23.91
N ASN A 674 -45.58 -3.07 25.17
CA ASN A 674 -46.28 -1.86 25.56
C ASN A 674 -45.72 -0.68 24.71
N PRO A 675 -46.55 0.34 24.40
CA PRO A 675 -46.12 1.42 23.52
C PRO A 675 -44.84 2.13 24.00
N ALA A 676 -44.62 2.21 25.32
CA ALA A 676 -43.44 2.82 25.91
C ALA A 676 -42.15 2.02 25.65
N ASP A 677 -42.21 0.69 25.71
CA ASP A 677 -41.10 -0.21 25.46
C ASP A 677 -40.75 -0.25 23.97
N GLN A 678 -41.78 -0.25 23.12
CA GLN A 678 -41.63 -0.14 21.67
C GLN A 678 -41.00 1.21 21.27
N GLU A 679 -41.45 2.31 21.87
CA GLU A 679 -40.88 3.65 21.68
C GLU A 679 -39.42 3.70 22.18
N GLY A 680 -39.13 3.11 23.34
CA GLY A 680 -37.77 2.99 23.87
C GLY A 680 -36.84 2.24 22.92
N LEU A 681 -37.31 1.10 22.38
CA LEU A 681 -36.56 0.27 21.45
C LEU A 681 -36.34 0.97 20.08
N ASP A 682 -37.34 1.66 19.57
CA ASP A 682 -37.23 2.41 18.30
C ASP A 682 -36.35 3.65 18.46
N SER A 683 -36.38 4.30 19.63
CA SER A 683 -35.44 5.36 20.00
C SER A 683 -33.99 4.84 20.05
N MET A 684 -33.77 3.69 20.69
CA MET A 684 -32.44 3.05 20.72
C MET A 684 -31.96 2.67 19.32
N LYS A 685 -32.81 2.06 18.48
CA LYS A 685 -32.47 1.74 17.09
C LYS A 685 -32.10 3.00 16.30
N TYR A 686 -32.86 4.07 16.44
CA TYR A 686 -32.60 5.34 15.75
C TYR A 686 -31.22 5.90 16.12
N LEU A 687 -30.88 5.92 17.42
CA LEU A 687 -29.59 6.43 17.90
C LEU A 687 -28.38 5.73 17.30
N VAL A 688 -28.49 4.44 17.00
CA VAL A 688 -27.37 3.60 16.56
C VAL A 688 -27.35 3.41 15.03
N LYS A 689 -28.51 3.48 14.37
CA LYS A 689 -28.64 3.39 12.89
C LYS A 689 -28.55 4.74 12.16
N LYS A 690 -28.57 5.87 12.88
CA LYS A 690 -28.32 7.18 12.28
C LYS A 690 -26.94 7.25 11.63
N THR A 691 -26.84 8.08 10.60
CA THR A 691 -25.63 8.24 9.79
C THR A 691 -24.58 9.14 10.44
N SER A 692 -25.01 10.02 11.35
CA SER A 692 -24.16 10.92 12.12
C SER A 692 -23.36 10.17 13.21
N PRO A 693 -22.28 10.77 13.73
CA PRO A 693 -21.49 10.21 14.84
C PRO A 693 -22.33 9.81 16.06
N PHE A 694 -21.89 8.72 16.72
CA PHE A 694 -22.45 8.29 18.00
C PHE A 694 -21.76 9.06 19.13
N THR A 695 -22.42 10.10 19.63
CA THR A 695 -21.85 11.02 20.61
C THR A 695 -21.95 10.48 22.04
N SER A 696 -21.22 11.10 22.97
CA SER A 696 -21.35 10.81 24.41
C SER A 696 -22.77 11.04 24.94
N LEU A 697 -23.50 12.02 24.40
CA LEU A 697 -24.91 12.25 24.73
C LEU A 697 -25.81 11.13 24.20
N ASP A 698 -25.54 10.63 23.00
CA ASP A 698 -26.28 9.47 22.44
C ASP A 698 -26.03 8.23 23.29
N LYS A 699 -24.79 8.00 23.74
CA LYS A 699 -24.44 6.94 24.67
C LYS A 699 -25.27 7.03 25.97
N GLN A 700 -25.32 8.20 26.60
CA GLN A 700 -26.09 8.40 27.83
C GLN A 700 -27.59 8.13 27.62
N LYS A 701 -28.16 8.63 26.51
CA LYS A 701 -29.55 8.37 26.14
C LYS A 701 -29.80 6.88 25.90
N PHE A 702 -28.91 6.22 25.17
CA PHE A 702 -28.98 4.80 24.90
C PHE A 702 -28.93 3.97 26.19
N ASP A 703 -27.94 4.22 27.04
CA ASP A 703 -27.75 3.47 28.28
C ASP A 703 -28.93 3.70 29.25
N SER A 704 -29.50 4.92 29.29
CA SER A 704 -30.72 5.21 30.05
C SER A 704 -31.93 4.43 29.56
N GLN A 705 -32.15 4.34 28.24
CA GLN A 705 -33.24 3.55 27.66
C GLN A 705 -33.00 2.05 27.82
N ALA A 706 -31.77 1.58 27.62
CA ALA A 706 -31.41 0.18 27.85
C ALA A 706 -31.69 -0.26 29.29
N LYS A 707 -31.42 0.62 30.27
CA LYS A 707 -31.74 0.38 31.69
C LYS A 707 -33.25 0.32 31.94
N LYS A 708 -34.04 1.15 31.27
CA LYS A 708 -35.52 1.08 31.35
C LYS A 708 -36.07 -0.20 30.74
N LEU A 709 -35.37 -0.78 29.76
CA LEU A 709 -35.73 -2.04 29.08
C LEU A 709 -34.99 -3.26 29.66
N GLU A 710 -34.33 -3.13 30.83
CA GLU A 710 -33.61 -4.23 31.48
C GLU A 710 -34.59 -5.38 31.86
N HIS A 711 -35.85 -5.06 32.15
CA HIS A 711 -36.91 -6.05 32.40
C HIS A 711 -37.18 -6.96 31.19
N LEU A 712 -37.01 -6.44 29.97
CA LEU A 712 -37.15 -7.21 28.73
C LEU A 712 -35.95 -8.13 28.47
N CYS A 713 -34.78 -7.79 29.01
CA CYS A 713 -33.55 -8.56 28.85
C CYS A 713 -33.47 -9.77 29.79
N ASN A 714 -34.29 -9.80 30.85
CA ASN A 714 -34.20 -10.75 31.97
C ASN A 714 -35.23 -11.88 31.96
N LEU A 715 -35.96 -12.09 30.86
CA LEU A 715 -36.80 -13.28 30.71
C LEU A 715 -35.90 -14.50 30.44
N SER A 716 -35.47 -15.18 31.50
CA SER A 716 -34.67 -16.41 31.50
C SER A 716 -35.42 -17.65 30.98
N GLY A 717 -36.58 -17.48 30.34
CA GLY A 717 -37.52 -18.57 30.07
C GLY A 717 -38.17 -19.18 31.33
N LEU A 718 -37.86 -18.65 32.52
CA LEU A 718 -38.27 -19.15 33.84
C LEU A 718 -39.20 -18.20 34.61
N GLY A 719 -39.49 -17.01 34.07
CA GLY A 719 -40.31 -16.00 34.75
C GLY A 719 -39.64 -15.27 35.91
N ILE A 720 -38.34 -15.51 36.17
CA ILE A 720 -37.53 -14.81 37.20
C ILE A 720 -36.28 -14.19 36.57
N THR A 721 -35.77 -13.11 37.19
CA THR A 721 -34.55 -12.42 36.73
C THR A 721 -33.29 -13.24 37.03
N GLU A 722 -32.21 -13.02 36.28
CA GLU A 722 -30.93 -13.71 36.51
C GLU A 722 -30.35 -13.43 37.91
N ARG A 723 -30.55 -12.22 38.45
CA ARG A 723 -30.17 -11.92 39.84
C ARG A 723 -30.99 -12.75 40.83
N GLU A 724 -32.30 -12.86 40.63
CA GLU A 724 -33.14 -13.70 41.50
C GLU A 724 -32.74 -15.17 41.41
N ARG A 725 -32.44 -15.69 40.20
CA ARG A 725 -31.94 -17.07 40.02
C ARG A 725 -30.68 -17.30 40.84
N VAL A 726 -29.67 -16.43 40.69
CA VAL A 726 -28.40 -16.54 41.42
C VAL A 726 -28.62 -16.42 42.93
N SER A 727 -29.48 -15.49 43.38
CA SER A 727 -29.81 -15.34 44.80
C SER A 727 -30.55 -16.55 45.39
N ILE A 728 -31.48 -17.16 44.65
CA ILE A 728 -32.23 -18.35 45.08
C ILE A 728 -31.29 -19.56 45.22
N VAL A 729 -30.42 -19.79 44.23
CA VAL A 729 -29.44 -20.89 44.27
C VAL A 729 -28.44 -20.68 45.40
N ALA A 730 -27.94 -19.46 45.59
CA ALA A 730 -27.03 -19.14 46.69
C ALA A 730 -27.69 -19.29 48.06
N ALA A 731 -28.97 -18.92 48.21
CA ALA A 731 -29.71 -19.04 49.47
C ALA A 731 -29.97 -20.51 49.86
N LEU A 732 -30.20 -21.39 48.89
CA LEU A 732 -30.43 -22.82 49.15
C LEU A 732 -29.14 -23.59 49.41
N ASN A 733 -28.00 -23.09 48.93
CA ASN A 733 -26.65 -23.63 49.19
C ASN A 733 -26.53 -25.15 48.96
N LEU A 734 -27.12 -25.63 47.86
CA LEU A 734 -27.09 -27.04 47.45
C LEU A 734 -26.04 -27.27 46.36
N THR A 735 -25.55 -28.50 46.25
CA THR A 735 -24.77 -28.94 45.10
C THR A 735 -25.62 -28.92 43.81
N LYS A 736 -24.95 -28.92 42.66
CA LYS A 736 -25.63 -28.93 41.35
C LYS A 736 -26.43 -30.24 41.14
N GLY A 737 -27.58 -30.15 40.47
CA GLY A 737 -28.41 -31.29 40.08
C GLY A 737 -29.63 -31.57 40.98
N HIS A 738 -30.01 -30.62 41.84
CA HIS A 738 -31.10 -30.78 42.82
C HIS A 738 -32.45 -30.19 42.36
N TRP A 739 -32.48 -29.57 41.19
CA TRP A 739 -33.66 -28.88 40.67
C TRP A 739 -34.44 -29.76 39.70
N TYR A 740 -35.76 -29.74 39.84
CA TYR A 740 -36.71 -30.53 39.05
C TYR A 740 -37.89 -29.66 38.62
N VAL A 741 -38.70 -30.17 37.70
CA VAL A 741 -39.87 -29.47 37.20
C VAL A 741 -41.06 -30.41 37.06
N CYS A 742 -42.24 -29.92 37.44
CA CYS A 742 -43.49 -30.67 37.35
C CYS A 742 -43.96 -30.82 35.88
N PRO A 743 -45.00 -31.63 35.60
CA PRO A 743 -45.46 -31.87 34.23
C PRO A 743 -45.94 -30.60 33.51
N LYS A 744 -46.41 -29.61 34.28
CA LYS A 744 -46.87 -28.30 33.78
C LYS A 744 -45.79 -27.22 33.76
N GLY A 745 -44.55 -27.51 34.15
CA GLY A 745 -43.44 -26.57 34.00
C GLY A 745 -43.03 -25.78 35.24
N HIS A 746 -43.62 -26.01 36.42
CA HIS A 746 -43.25 -25.30 37.66
C HIS A 746 -42.02 -25.94 38.33
N PRO A 747 -40.94 -25.16 38.59
CA PRO A 747 -39.72 -25.67 39.19
C PRO A 747 -39.88 -25.94 40.69
N TYR A 748 -39.25 -27.00 41.17
CA TYR A 748 -39.14 -27.33 42.59
C TYR A 748 -37.78 -27.97 42.88
N VAL A 749 -37.39 -28.01 44.15
CA VAL A 749 -36.08 -28.50 44.58
C VAL A 749 -36.23 -29.71 45.50
N ILE A 750 -35.33 -30.68 45.38
CA ILE A 750 -35.20 -31.82 46.30
C ILE A 750 -33.91 -31.61 47.10
N THR A 751 -34.02 -31.39 48.40
CA THR A 751 -32.92 -30.91 49.24
C THR A 751 -32.00 -32.03 49.73
N GLU A 752 -32.37 -32.72 50.81
CA GLU A 752 -31.49 -33.47 51.71
C GLU A 752 -30.49 -34.42 51.04
N CYS A 753 -30.95 -35.25 50.09
CA CYS A 753 -30.11 -36.22 49.39
C CYS A 753 -30.11 -36.05 47.87
N GLY A 754 -30.80 -35.03 47.33
CA GLY A 754 -30.99 -34.84 45.89
C GLY A 754 -31.84 -35.90 45.16
N GLY A 755 -32.11 -37.05 45.78
CA GLY A 755 -32.98 -38.10 45.25
C GLY A 755 -34.42 -38.02 45.76
N ALA A 756 -35.39 -38.39 44.92
CA ALA A 756 -36.81 -38.30 45.26
C ALA A 756 -37.25 -39.43 46.22
N ASN A 757 -37.53 -39.10 47.49
CA ASN A 757 -37.96 -40.07 48.49
C ASN A 757 -39.29 -39.73 49.19
N GLN A 758 -39.92 -38.62 48.79
CA GLN A 758 -41.25 -38.21 49.22
C GLN A 758 -42.06 -37.73 48.00
N GLU A 759 -43.34 -38.09 47.94
CA GLU A 759 -44.30 -37.52 47.00
C GLU A 759 -45.08 -36.36 47.65
N SER A 760 -45.31 -35.31 46.88
CA SER A 760 -46.09 -34.14 47.28
C SER A 760 -46.90 -33.60 46.10
N LEU A 761 -47.68 -32.54 46.31
CA LEU A 761 -48.45 -31.86 45.27
C LEU A 761 -47.78 -30.50 44.95
N CYS A 762 -47.70 -30.18 43.66
CA CYS A 762 -47.20 -28.90 43.20
C CYS A 762 -48.08 -27.76 43.75
N PRO A 763 -47.53 -26.78 44.48
CA PRO A 763 -48.32 -25.70 45.08
C PRO A 763 -49.06 -24.85 44.05
N GLU A 764 -48.54 -24.77 42.82
CA GLU A 764 -49.08 -23.91 41.76
C GLU A 764 -50.15 -24.61 40.90
N CYS A 765 -50.02 -25.92 40.67
CA CYS A 765 -50.89 -26.61 39.71
C CYS A 765 -51.52 -27.91 40.20
N GLY A 766 -51.22 -28.34 41.43
CA GLY A 766 -51.80 -29.52 42.06
C GLY A 766 -51.33 -30.87 41.51
N GLU A 767 -50.42 -30.89 40.54
CA GLU A 767 -49.86 -32.14 39.98
C GLU A 767 -48.91 -32.82 40.97
N LYS A 768 -48.79 -34.16 40.89
CA LYS A 768 -47.87 -34.91 41.75
C LYS A 768 -46.40 -34.59 41.43
N ILE A 769 -45.64 -34.20 42.45
CA ILE A 769 -44.20 -33.90 42.39
C ILE A 769 -43.42 -34.79 43.36
N GLY A 770 -42.11 -34.98 43.11
CA GLY A 770 -41.26 -35.84 43.94
C GLY A 770 -41.22 -37.30 43.47
N GLY A 771 -41.23 -38.26 44.40
CA GLY A 771 -41.08 -39.69 44.13
C GLY A 771 -40.75 -40.51 45.38
N GLN A 772 -40.45 -41.80 45.23
CA GLN A 772 -40.12 -42.71 46.33
C GLN A 772 -38.90 -43.57 45.99
N ASN A 773 -38.13 -44.00 47.00
CA ASN A 773 -36.95 -44.87 46.82
C ASN A 773 -35.91 -44.29 45.84
N HIS A 774 -35.64 -42.99 45.94
CA HIS A 774 -34.77 -42.22 45.03
C HIS A 774 -35.22 -42.21 43.56
N ARG A 775 -36.44 -42.70 43.26
CA ARG A 775 -37.01 -42.74 41.92
C ARG A 775 -38.04 -41.63 41.78
N LEU A 776 -37.75 -40.69 40.87
CA LEU A 776 -38.65 -39.61 40.53
C LEU A 776 -39.92 -40.16 39.86
N VAL A 777 -41.08 -39.58 40.17
CA VAL A 777 -42.32 -39.86 39.44
C VAL A 777 -42.07 -39.55 37.95
N SER A 778 -42.48 -40.47 37.07
CA SER A 778 -42.14 -40.47 35.64
C SER A 778 -42.59 -39.24 34.86
N THR A 779 -43.54 -38.47 35.40
CA THR A 779 -44.07 -37.25 34.80
C THR A 779 -43.26 -36.01 35.14
N ASN A 780 -42.38 -36.07 36.15
CA ASN A 780 -41.43 -35.00 36.50
C ASN A 780 -40.11 -35.19 35.74
N ARG A 781 -39.33 -34.12 35.60
CA ARG A 781 -38.02 -34.15 34.92
C ARG A 781 -37.00 -33.27 35.63
N HIS A 782 -35.72 -33.59 35.44
CA HIS A 782 -34.59 -32.77 35.93
C HIS A 782 -34.61 -31.38 35.27
N PHE A 783 -34.22 -30.35 36.03
CA PHE A 783 -34.32 -28.96 35.63
C PHE A 783 -33.03 -28.17 35.87
N GLY A 784 -32.04 -28.41 35.01
CA GLY A 784 -30.70 -27.82 35.13
C GLY A 784 -30.56 -26.34 34.77
N LEU A 785 -31.63 -25.65 34.33
CA LEU A 785 -31.59 -24.21 34.04
C LEU A 785 -31.43 -23.35 35.30
N MET A 786 -31.72 -23.88 36.49
CA MET A 786 -31.54 -23.15 37.75
C MET A 786 -30.08 -23.09 38.20
N ASP A 787 -29.30 -24.15 38.02
CA ASP A 787 -27.94 -24.30 38.61
C ASP A 787 -26.87 -24.73 37.60
N ASP A 788 -27.21 -24.73 36.31
CA ASP A 788 -26.36 -25.12 35.18
C ASP A 788 -25.87 -26.58 35.29
N SER A 789 -26.72 -27.47 35.82
CA SER A 789 -26.45 -28.92 35.89
C SER A 789 -26.93 -29.65 34.63
N GLN A 790 -26.13 -30.62 34.15
CA GLN A 790 -26.52 -31.44 33.01
C GLN A 790 -27.32 -32.68 33.42
N HIS A 791 -27.11 -33.17 34.63
CA HIS A 791 -27.72 -34.37 35.18
C HIS A 791 -28.20 -34.12 36.62
N ALA A 792 -29.18 -34.91 37.05
CA ALA A 792 -29.62 -34.92 38.44
C ALA A 792 -28.51 -35.45 39.35
N ALA A 793 -28.48 -35.00 40.60
CA ALA A 793 -27.43 -35.35 41.57
C ALA A 793 -27.30 -36.86 41.86
N TRP A 794 -28.31 -37.67 41.51
CA TRP A 794 -28.40 -39.12 41.72
C TRP A 794 -28.69 -39.92 40.43
N SER A 795 -28.21 -39.47 39.28
CA SER A 795 -28.29 -40.29 38.05
C SER A 795 -27.08 -41.21 37.90
N ASP A 796 -27.24 -42.34 37.20
CA ASP A 796 -26.14 -43.27 36.91
C ASP A 796 -24.98 -42.55 36.17
N GLU A 797 -25.28 -41.51 35.39
CA GLU A 797 -24.28 -40.67 34.72
C GLU A 797 -23.53 -39.71 35.66
N ALA A 798 -24.13 -39.26 36.77
CA ALA A 798 -23.45 -38.42 37.76
C ALA A 798 -22.41 -39.22 38.57
N ASN A 799 -22.68 -40.52 38.82
CA ASN A 799 -21.79 -41.43 39.53
C ASN A 799 -20.54 -41.85 38.70
N LEU A 800 -20.58 -41.72 37.38
CA LEU A 800 -19.42 -41.98 36.50
C LEU A 800 -18.37 -40.86 36.51
N ASN A 801 -18.74 -39.64 36.93
CA ASN A 801 -17.83 -38.48 36.95
C ASN A 801 -17.14 -38.25 38.31
N MET A 802 -17.29 -39.17 39.28
CA MET A 802 -16.65 -39.10 40.60
C MET A 802 -15.65 -40.25 40.89
N ILE A 803 -15.12 -40.90 39.84
CA ILE A 803 -14.00 -41.86 39.94
C ILE A 803 -12.76 -41.30 39.24
#